data_AF-A0A4S8I717-F1
#
_entry.id   AF-A0A4S8I717-F1
#
_cell.length_a   1.000
_cell.length_b   1.000
_cell.length_c   1.000
_cell.angle_alpha   90.00
_cell.angle_beta   90.00
_cell.angle_gamma   90.00
#
_symmetry.space_group_name_H-M   'P 1'
#
loop_
_entity.id
_entity.type
_entity.pdbx_description
1 polymer ?
#
loop_
_entity_poly.entity_id
_entity_poly.type
_entity_poly.pdbx_seq_one_letter_code
_entity_poly.pdbx_strand_id
1 'polypeptide(L)'
;MSPQTETKASVGFKAGVKDYKLTYYTPDYEVKDTDILAAFRVTPQPGVPPEEAGAAVAAESSTGTWTTVWTDGLTSLDRYKGRCYHIEAVVGEENQYIAYVAYPLDLFEEGSVTNMFTSIVGNVFGFKALRALRLEDLRIPTSYSKTFQGPPHGIQVERDKLNKYGRPLLGCTIKPKLGLSAKNYGRAVYECLRGGLDFTKDDENVNSQPFMRWRDRFLFCAEAIFKAQAETGEIKGHYLNATAGTCEEMMKRAICARELGVPIVMHDYLTGGFTANTSLAHYCRDNGLLLHIHRAMHAVIDRQKNHGMHFRVLAKALRMSGGDHIHAGTVVGKLEGEREMTLGFVDLLRDDYIEKDRSRGIFFTQDWVSMPGVLPVASGGIHVWHMPALTEIFGDDSVLQFGGGTLGHPWGNAPGAVANRVALEACVQARNEGRDLAREGNEIIREASKWSPELAAACEVWKEIKFEFEPVDKLDKEKNSDRIELSIDPGTWDPLDKDMISIDPIDFRSKEEPYGDRIDFYQRRTGLADAIQTGIGQINGIPVAIGVMDFQFMGGSMGSVVGEKITRLIEYATNRSLPVIIVCASGGARMQEGSLSLMQMAKISSASSNYQSDKKLFYVSILTSPTTGGVTASFGMLGDIIIAEPNAYIAFAGLFDPIVPRNLLKGVLGLRFPRAGPPRFCPRPRPPFSTAYRSPVPSPPAPGGILPVVWPFPLLSSTFSPMVLLGPPTVMAI
;
A
#
# COMPACT_ATOMS: atom_id res chain seq x y z
N MET A 1 30.22 -24.52 -25.31
CA MET A 1 30.84 -23.25 -24.87
C MET A 1 31.64 -23.55 -23.62
N SER A 2 32.90 -23.12 -23.59
CA SER A 2 33.84 -23.41 -22.50
C SER A 2 33.36 -22.81 -21.16
N PRO A 3 33.58 -23.46 -20.02
CA PRO A 3 33.26 -22.90 -18.71
C PRO A 3 34.13 -21.66 -18.48
N GLN A 4 33.51 -20.52 -18.19
CA GLN A 4 34.21 -19.32 -17.75
C GLN A 4 34.88 -19.61 -16.40
N THR A 5 36.21 -19.66 -16.45
CA THR A 5 37.21 -19.49 -15.39
C THR A 5 36.70 -19.48 -13.94
N GLU A 6 36.88 -20.61 -13.27
CA GLU A 6 37.11 -20.64 -11.82
C GLU A 6 38.29 -19.71 -11.49
N THR A 7 38.10 -18.80 -10.54
CA THR A 7 39.17 -18.01 -9.94
C THR A 7 40.07 -18.95 -9.11
N LYS A 8 40.94 -19.71 -9.78
CA LYS A 8 42.05 -20.41 -9.11
C LYS A 8 42.95 -19.36 -8.46
N ALA A 9 43.23 -19.52 -7.17
CA ALA A 9 44.14 -18.68 -6.41
C ALA A 9 45.54 -18.67 -7.07
N SER A 10 45.81 -17.69 -7.93
CA SER A 10 47.12 -17.48 -8.55
C SER A 10 47.63 -16.05 -8.44
N VAL A 11 47.18 -15.30 -7.42
CA VAL A 11 47.82 -14.05 -6.99
C VAL A 11 47.82 -14.01 -5.46
N GLY A 12 49.01 -13.94 -4.86
CA GLY A 12 49.22 -14.16 -3.43
C GLY A 12 48.39 -13.24 -2.52
N PHE A 13 47.94 -13.79 -1.39
CA PHE A 13 47.34 -13.02 -0.30
C PHE A 13 48.18 -11.76 -0.01
N LYS A 14 47.51 -10.61 -0.04
CA LYS A 14 48.10 -9.32 0.35
C LYS A 14 47.35 -8.80 1.56
N ALA A 15 48.02 -8.79 2.71
CA ALA A 15 47.49 -8.21 3.93
C ALA A 15 47.27 -6.70 3.76
N GLY A 16 46.24 -6.16 4.44
CA GLY A 16 45.95 -4.74 4.49
C GLY A 16 44.48 -4.40 4.30
N VAL A 17 44.15 -3.16 4.61
CA VAL A 17 42.82 -2.56 4.44
C VAL A 17 42.64 -2.16 2.97
N LYS A 18 41.44 -2.43 2.44
CA LYS A 18 41.00 -2.02 1.10
C LYS A 18 39.51 -1.65 1.18
N ASP A 19 39.07 -0.81 0.26
CA ASP A 19 37.65 -0.45 0.11
C ASP A 19 36.79 -1.71 -0.11
N TYR A 20 35.63 -1.78 0.55
CA TYR A 20 34.67 -2.88 0.40
C TYR A 20 34.13 -2.98 -1.03
N LYS A 21 33.94 -1.84 -1.71
CA LYS A 21 33.39 -1.77 -3.07
C LYS A 21 34.20 -2.56 -4.09
N LEU A 22 35.49 -2.83 -3.84
CA LEU A 22 36.33 -3.63 -4.73
C LEU A 22 35.90 -5.11 -4.80
N THR A 23 35.06 -5.57 -3.87
CA THR A 23 34.67 -6.98 -3.78
C THR A 23 33.16 -7.17 -3.63
N TYR A 24 32.50 -6.27 -2.91
CA TYR A 24 31.09 -6.41 -2.49
C TYR A 24 30.13 -5.45 -3.21
N TYR A 25 30.63 -4.50 -4.01
CA TYR A 25 29.81 -3.76 -4.97
C TYR A 25 29.91 -4.43 -6.34
N THR A 26 28.82 -5.04 -6.78
CA THR A 26 28.76 -5.83 -8.02
C THR A 26 27.52 -5.41 -8.81
N PRO A 27 27.54 -4.24 -9.48
CA PRO A 27 26.37 -3.67 -10.15
C PRO A 27 25.85 -4.52 -11.32
N ASP A 28 26.71 -5.35 -11.91
CA ASP A 28 26.35 -6.26 -13.01
C ASP A 28 25.87 -7.65 -12.52
N TYR A 29 25.65 -7.84 -11.21
CA TYR A 29 25.20 -9.12 -10.68
C TYR A 29 23.72 -9.37 -11.00
N GLU A 30 23.46 -10.45 -11.72
CA GLU A 30 22.11 -10.96 -11.94
C GLU A 30 21.62 -11.71 -10.69
N VAL A 31 20.55 -11.20 -10.09
CA VAL A 31 19.93 -11.83 -8.91
C VAL A 31 19.41 -13.22 -9.25
N LYS A 32 19.63 -14.19 -8.35
CA LYS A 32 19.10 -15.54 -8.52
C LYS A 32 17.75 -15.67 -7.80
N ASP A 33 16.91 -16.58 -8.26
CA ASP A 33 15.63 -16.86 -7.60
C ASP A 33 15.78 -17.34 -6.15
N THR A 34 16.91 -17.97 -5.84
CA THR A 34 17.26 -18.47 -4.50
C THR A 34 17.87 -17.42 -3.58
N ASP A 35 18.22 -16.23 -4.07
CA ASP A 35 18.86 -15.20 -3.25
C ASP A 35 17.83 -14.53 -2.32
N ILE A 36 18.17 -14.36 -1.04
CA ILE A 36 17.47 -13.39 -0.19
C ILE A 36 17.89 -11.99 -0.64
N LEU A 37 16.91 -11.12 -0.89
CA LEU A 37 17.19 -9.73 -1.27
C LEU A 37 16.80 -8.79 -0.14
N ALA A 38 17.58 -7.73 0.07
CA ALA A 38 17.30 -6.69 1.05
C ALA A 38 17.37 -5.30 0.42
N ALA A 39 16.40 -4.45 0.75
CA ALA A 39 16.41 -3.04 0.41
C ALA A 39 16.76 -2.23 1.67
N PHE A 40 17.94 -1.63 1.69
CA PHE A 40 18.40 -0.79 2.80
C PHE A 40 18.33 0.68 2.43
N ARG A 41 17.57 1.46 3.20
CA ARG A 41 17.72 2.93 3.20
C ARG A 41 18.98 3.29 3.97
N VAL A 42 19.98 3.79 3.27
CA VAL A 42 21.30 4.12 3.81
C VAL A 42 21.54 5.62 3.78
N THR A 43 22.04 6.17 4.90
CA THR A 43 22.52 7.55 4.99
C THR A 43 24.01 7.51 5.37
N PRO A 44 24.93 7.65 4.40
CA PRO A 44 26.37 7.65 4.66
C PRO A 44 26.81 8.86 5.50
N GLN A 45 27.98 8.75 6.14
CA GLN A 45 28.69 9.93 6.66
C GLN A 45 29.18 10.83 5.52
N PRO A 46 29.33 12.14 5.74
CA PRO A 46 29.95 13.02 4.75
C PRO A 46 31.31 12.51 4.30
N GLY A 47 31.54 12.46 2.98
CA GLY A 47 32.77 11.95 2.37
C GLY A 47 32.82 10.43 2.17
N VAL A 48 31.83 9.67 2.65
CA VAL A 48 31.71 8.23 2.35
C VAL A 48 30.86 8.05 1.07
N PRO A 49 31.42 7.48 -0.02
CA PRO A 49 30.67 7.23 -1.24
C PRO A 49 29.51 6.24 -1.01
N PRO A 50 28.36 6.40 -1.69
CA PRO A 50 27.22 5.48 -1.53
C PRO A 50 27.56 4.05 -1.93
N GLU A 51 28.41 3.84 -2.94
CA GLU A 51 28.87 2.51 -3.37
C GLU A 51 29.68 1.81 -2.27
N GLU A 52 30.52 2.57 -1.56
CA GLU A 52 31.29 2.04 -0.44
C GLU A 52 30.39 1.76 0.77
N ALA A 53 29.40 2.62 1.03
CA ALA A 53 28.42 2.39 2.09
C ALA A 53 27.58 1.13 1.83
N GLY A 54 27.06 0.95 0.61
CA GLY A 54 26.30 -0.23 0.22
C GLY A 54 27.15 -1.51 0.24
N ALA A 55 28.40 -1.43 -0.22
CA ALA A 55 29.34 -2.54 -0.17
C ALA A 55 29.72 -2.92 1.27
N ALA A 56 29.93 -1.94 2.15
CA ALA A 56 30.22 -2.18 3.56
C ALA A 56 29.07 -2.89 4.27
N VAL A 57 27.82 -2.46 4.00
CA VAL A 57 26.63 -3.16 4.49
C VAL A 57 26.64 -4.60 3.97
N ALA A 58 26.77 -4.82 2.67
CA ALA A 58 26.76 -6.16 2.07
C ALA A 58 27.87 -7.08 2.60
N ALA A 59 29.06 -6.53 2.85
CA ALA A 59 30.21 -7.27 3.34
C ALA A 59 29.99 -7.75 4.78
N GLU A 60 29.67 -6.83 5.69
CA GLU A 60 29.63 -7.08 7.15
C GLU A 60 28.29 -7.67 7.62
N SER A 61 27.35 -7.88 6.70
CA SER A 61 26.18 -8.74 6.88
C SER A 61 26.30 -10.10 6.17
N SER A 62 27.48 -10.43 5.63
CA SER A 62 27.75 -11.73 4.99
C SER A 62 29.08 -12.35 5.44
N THR A 63 30.19 -12.01 4.77
CA THR A 63 31.49 -12.69 4.94
C THR A 63 32.68 -11.75 5.16
N GLY A 64 32.48 -10.45 4.99
CA GLY A 64 33.56 -9.46 5.02
C GLY A 64 33.94 -9.02 6.43
N THR A 65 35.13 -8.41 6.52
CA THR A 65 35.61 -7.66 7.69
C THR A 65 36.53 -6.51 7.24
N TRP A 66 36.95 -5.67 8.17
CA TRP A 66 37.68 -4.41 7.91
C TRP A 66 39.06 -4.53 7.24
N THR A 67 39.66 -5.72 7.17
CA THR A 67 40.98 -5.96 6.56
C THR A 67 40.99 -7.28 5.81
N THR A 68 41.86 -7.40 4.80
CA THR A 68 41.97 -8.63 4.01
C THR A 68 42.47 -9.78 4.88
N VAL A 69 41.80 -10.93 4.83
CA VAL A 69 42.18 -12.15 5.55
C VAL A 69 42.54 -13.27 4.56
N TRP A 70 43.60 -14.02 4.85
CA TRP A 70 44.08 -15.07 3.95
C TRP A 70 43.12 -16.26 3.89
N THR A 71 42.29 -16.43 4.92
CA THR A 71 41.31 -17.50 5.04
C THR A 71 40.20 -17.41 4.00
N ASP A 72 40.00 -16.27 3.34
CA ASP A 72 39.12 -16.18 2.17
C ASP A 72 39.55 -17.14 1.06
N GLY A 73 40.86 -17.41 0.94
CA GLY A 73 41.41 -18.36 -0.03
C GLY A 73 41.17 -19.84 0.30
N LEU A 74 40.62 -20.14 1.49
CA LEU A 74 40.21 -21.50 1.87
C LEU A 74 38.77 -21.82 1.46
N THR A 75 38.00 -20.81 1.03
CA THR A 75 36.60 -20.92 0.64
C THR A 75 36.37 -20.28 -0.73
N SER A 76 35.15 -20.37 -1.25
CA SER A 76 34.74 -19.66 -2.46
C SER A 76 34.00 -18.38 -2.08
N LEU A 77 34.75 -17.28 -1.93
CA LEU A 77 34.15 -15.98 -1.64
C LEU A 77 33.12 -15.58 -2.70
N ASP A 78 33.37 -15.92 -3.96
CA ASP A 78 32.43 -15.66 -5.06
C ASP A 78 31.11 -16.42 -4.94
N ARG A 79 31.06 -17.51 -4.16
CA ARG A 79 29.80 -18.18 -3.81
C ARG A 79 29.10 -17.46 -2.66
N TYR A 80 29.82 -17.20 -1.57
CA TYR A 80 29.21 -16.84 -0.27
C TYR A 80 29.05 -15.34 -0.02
N LYS A 81 29.78 -14.46 -0.73
CA LYS A 81 29.69 -13.02 -0.48
C LYS A 81 28.26 -12.50 -0.70
N GLY A 82 27.79 -11.64 0.20
CA GLY A 82 26.70 -10.72 -0.08
C GLY A 82 27.11 -9.74 -1.17
N ARG A 83 26.15 -9.25 -1.95
CA ARG A 83 26.43 -8.40 -3.12
C ARG A 83 25.51 -7.19 -3.13
N CYS A 84 26.07 -6.00 -2.96
CA CYS A 84 25.37 -4.77 -3.27
C CYS A 84 25.32 -4.64 -4.80
N TYR A 85 24.15 -4.93 -5.38
CA TYR A 85 23.99 -5.04 -6.83
C TYR A 85 23.29 -3.82 -7.45
N HIS A 86 22.64 -2.99 -6.64
CA HIS A 86 22.01 -1.77 -7.13
C HIS A 86 21.94 -0.70 -6.03
N ILE A 87 22.09 0.56 -6.41
CA ILE A 87 21.95 1.71 -5.51
C ILE A 87 21.18 2.80 -6.25
N GLU A 88 20.12 3.32 -5.62
CA GLU A 88 19.34 4.45 -6.13
C GLU A 88 19.25 5.57 -5.08
N ALA A 89 19.27 6.82 -5.51
CA ALA A 89 19.07 7.95 -4.61
C ALA A 89 17.58 8.09 -4.22
N VAL A 90 17.32 8.33 -2.93
CA VAL A 90 15.97 8.59 -2.40
C VAL A 90 15.54 10.00 -2.79
N VAL A 91 14.39 10.10 -3.46
CA VAL A 91 13.86 11.36 -3.95
C VAL A 91 13.43 12.27 -2.80
N GLY A 92 13.83 13.54 -2.87
CA GLY A 92 13.46 14.55 -1.88
C GLY A 92 14.27 14.51 -0.58
N GLU A 93 15.18 13.55 -0.42
CA GLU A 93 16.10 13.45 0.71
C GLU A 93 17.53 13.74 0.27
N GLU A 94 18.27 14.48 1.09
CA GLU A 94 19.69 14.78 0.81
C GLU A 94 20.59 13.65 1.34
N ASN A 95 21.48 13.14 0.50
CA ASN A 95 22.48 12.13 0.86
C ASN A 95 21.86 10.84 1.46
N GLN A 96 20.73 10.39 0.93
CA GLN A 96 20.09 9.13 1.29
C GLN A 96 19.83 8.28 0.05
N TYR A 97 20.03 6.97 0.19
CA TYR A 97 19.98 6.01 -0.93
C TYR A 97 19.24 4.75 -0.51
N ILE A 98 18.68 4.01 -1.47
CA ILE A 98 18.30 2.62 -1.28
C ILE A 98 19.41 1.75 -1.88
N ALA A 99 20.10 0.98 -1.04
CA ALA A 99 21.07 -0.01 -1.45
C ALA A 99 20.43 -1.40 -1.44
N TYR A 100 20.46 -2.07 -2.59
CA TYR A 100 19.92 -3.41 -2.78
C TYR A 100 21.02 -4.45 -2.65
N VAL A 101 20.84 -5.37 -1.69
CA VAL A 101 21.82 -6.41 -1.38
C VAL A 101 21.22 -7.79 -1.64
N ALA A 102 21.95 -8.64 -2.37
CA ALA A 102 21.62 -10.04 -2.60
C ALA A 102 22.49 -10.94 -1.74
N TYR A 103 21.87 -11.89 -1.03
CA TYR A 103 22.51 -12.86 -0.16
C TYR A 103 22.25 -14.28 -0.69
N PRO A 104 23.33 -15.07 -0.92
CA PRO A 104 23.20 -16.47 -1.26
C PRO A 104 22.40 -17.25 -0.20
N LEU A 105 21.54 -18.16 -0.65
CA LEU A 105 20.70 -19.01 0.22
C LEU A 105 21.52 -19.74 1.31
N ASP A 106 22.68 -20.27 0.93
CA ASP A 106 23.54 -21.10 1.79
C ASP A 106 24.09 -20.38 3.03
N LEU A 107 23.91 -19.06 3.14
CA LEU A 107 24.31 -18.30 4.32
C LEU A 107 23.36 -18.49 5.51
N PHE A 108 22.16 -19.01 5.27
CA PHE A 108 21.06 -18.97 6.23
C PHE A 108 20.70 -20.35 6.74
N GLU A 109 20.60 -20.48 8.06
CA GLU A 109 20.10 -21.68 8.73
C GLU A 109 18.60 -21.87 8.44
N GLU A 110 18.24 -23.05 7.94
CA GLU A 110 16.87 -23.41 7.60
C GLU A 110 15.91 -23.28 8.80
N GLY A 111 14.75 -22.66 8.60
CA GLY A 111 13.75 -22.50 9.65
C GLY A 111 14.12 -21.49 10.76
N SER A 112 15.20 -20.71 10.60
CA SER A 112 15.71 -19.79 11.64
C SER A 112 15.60 -18.31 11.25
N VAL A 113 14.51 -17.65 11.67
CA VAL A 113 14.40 -16.18 11.56
C VAL A 113 15.52 -15.50 12.35
N THR A 114 15.90 -16.08 13.49
CA THR A 114 16.98 -15.58 14.35
C THR A 114 18.31 -15.51 13.59
N ASN A 115 18.70 -16.58 12.88
CA ASN A 115 19.92 -16.58 12.07
C ASN A 115 19.85 -15.57 10.92
N MET A 116 18.72 -15.52 10.18
CA MET A 116 18.51 -14.55 9.11
C MET A 116 18.72 -13.10 9.58
N PHE A 117 18.14 -12.73 10.73
CA PHE A 117 18.32 -11.38 11.29
C PHE A 117 19.72 -11.16 11.88
N THR A 118 20.34 -12.20 12.42
CA THR A 118 21.72 -12.09 12.92
C THR A 118 22.69 -11.70 11.80
N SER A 119 22.51 -12.24 10.60
CA SER A 119 23.30 -11.81 9.43
C SER A 119 22.88 -10.43 8.93
N ILE A 120 21.60 -10.24 8.56
CA ILE A 120 21.15 -9.05 7.81
C ILE A 120 21.16 -7.78 8.66
N VAL A 121 20.82 -7.87 9.95
CA VAL A 121 20.67 -6.70 10.84
C VAL A 121 21.54 -6.76 12.10
N GLY A 122 22.48 -7.71 12.18
CA GLY A 122 23.29 -7.93 13.38
C GLY A 122 24.19 -6.76 13.75
N ASN A 123 25.13 -6.40 12.87
CA ASN A 123 26.18 -5.43 13.17
C ASN A 123 26.09 -4.12 12.36
N VAL A 124 25.57 -4.20 11.13
CA VAL A 124 25.66 -3.13 10.12
C VAL A 124 25.01 -1.80 10.54
N PHE A 125 24.03 -1.84 11.45
CA PHE A 125 23.36 -0.65 11.98
C PHE A 125 24.25 0.19 12.91
N GLY A 126 25.33 -0.39 13.44
CA GLY A 126 26.31 0.28 14.31
C GLY A 126 27.55 0.81 13.58
N PHE A 127 27.59 0.74 12.24
CA PHE A 127 28.76 1.13 11.47
C PHE A 127 29.04 2.64 11.55
N LYS A 128 30.25 3.01 11.99
CA LYS A 128 30.66 4.43 12.12
C LYS A 128 30.62 5.22 10.81
N ALA A 129 30.83 4.54 9.68
CA ALA A 129 30.77 5.14 8.35
C ALA A 129 29.34 5.51 7.90
N LEU A 130 28.32 5.07 8.64
CA LEU A 130 26.91 5.35 8.38
C LEU A 130 26.36 6.27 9.48
N ARG A 131 25.54 7.25 9.09
CA ARG A 131 24.77 8.08 10.03
C ARG A 131 23.48 7.39 10.43
N ALA A 132 22.84 6.72 9.49
CA ALA A 132 21.63 5.96 9.70
C ALA A 132 21.50 4.83 8.67
N LEU A 133 20.80 3.77 9.05
CA LEU A 133 20.49 2.63 8.22
C LEU A 133 19.10 2.14 8.59
N ARG A 134 18.24 1.88 7.60
CA ARG A 134 16.94 1.25 7.81
C ARG A 134 16.76 0.10 6.83
N LEU A 135 16.33 -1.07 7.31
CA LEU A 135 15.90 -2.17 6.45
C LEU A 135 14.44 -1.95 6.07
N GLU A 136 14.19 -1.65 4.79
CA GLU A 136 12.84 -1.33 4.29
C GLU A 136 12.06 -2.58 3.92
N ASP A 137 12.68 -3.54 3.23
CA ASP A 137 12.01 -4.75 2.78
C ASP A 137 12.98 -5.92 2.55
N LEU A 138 12.44 -7.14 2.56
CA LEU A 138 13.14 -8.38 2.22
C LEU A 138 12.36 -9.17 1.16
N ARG A 139 13.05 -9.66 0.12
CA ARG A 139 12.53 -10.76 -0.71
C ARG A 139 12.96 -12.07 -0.08
N ILE A 140 12.00 -12.86 0.39
CA ILE A 140 12.25 -14.21 0.88
C ILE A 140 12.04 -15.19 -0.28
N PRO A 141 13.06 -15.92 -0.73
CA PRO A 141 12.94 -16.85 -1.83
C PRO A 141 12.12 -18.07 -1.41
N THR A 142 11.44 -18.69 -2.37
CA THR A 142 10.58 -19.86 -2.14
C THR A 142 11.35 -21.02 -1.50
N SER A 143 12.61 -21.22 -1.90
CA SER A 143 13.49 -22.24 -1.32
C SER A 143 13.73 -22.06 0.18
N TYR A 144 13.77 -20.82 0.68
CA TYR A 144 13.97 -20.54 2.10
C TYR A 144 12.65 -20.57 2.86
N SER A 145 11.58 -19.96 2.31
CA SER A 145 10.28 -19.92 3.00
C SER A 145 9.69 -21.32 3.24
N LYS A 146 9.95 -22.29 2.35
CA LYS A 146 9.54 -23.69 2.53
C LYS A 146 10.23 -24.42 3.67
N THR A 147 11.31 -23.87 4.22
CA THR A 147 11.96 -24.43 5.42
C THR A 147 11.24 -24.06 6.72
N PHE A 148 10.29 -23.13 6.66
CA PHE A 148 9.51 -22.68 7.81
C PHE A 148 8.13 -23.34 7.84
N GLN A 149 7.63 -23.56 9.06
CA GLN A 149 6.25 -24.00 9.27
C GLN A 149 5.22 -22.95 8.79
N GLY A 150 5.50 -21.68 9.06
CA GLY A 150 4.51 -20.61 8.95
C GLY A 150 3.48 -20.61 10.09
N PRO A 151 2.35 -19.90 9.93
CA PRO A 151 1.29 -19.81 10.95
C PRO A 151 0.79 -21.19 11.39
N PRO A 152 0.53 -21.43 12.69
CA PRO A 152 0.02 -22.72 13.19
C PRO A 152 -1.30 -23.19 12.56
N HIS A 153 -2.13 -22.30 12.03
CA HIS A 153 -3.40 -22.64 11.40
C HIS A 153 -3.66 -21.76 10.17
N GLY A 154 -3.43 -20.46 10.34
CA GLY A 154 -3.75 -19.44 9.35
C GLY A 154 -5.25 -19.16 9.23
N ILE A 155 -5.57 -18.16 8.40
CA ILE A 155 -6.90 -17.53 8.30
C ILE A 155 -8.02 -18.55 8.08
N GLN A 156 -7.89 -19.43 7.08
CA GLN A 156 -8.96 -20.33 6.67
C GLN A 156 -9.30 -21.34 7.77
N VAL A 157 -8.28 -22.02 8.31
CA VAL A 157 -8.46 -23.03 9.37
C VAL A 157 -8.96 -22.40 10.65
N GLU A 158 -8.53 -21.18 10.97
CA GLU A 158 -9.07 -20.45 12.12
C GLU A 158 -10.58 -20.20 11.97
N ARG A 159 -11.02 -19.70 10.82
CA ARG A 159 -12.46 -19.47 10.56
C ARG A 159 -13.26 -20.76 10.67
N ASP A 160 -12.72 -21.87 10.17
CA ASP A 160 -13.34 -23.18 10.25
C ASP A 160 -13.45 -23.69 11.69
N LYS A 161 -12.39 -23.53 12.48
CA LYS A 161 -12.39 -23.88 13.91
C LYS A 161 -13.41 -23.09 14.71
N LEU A 162 -13.62 -21.82 14.36
CA LEU A 162 -14.53 -20.93 15.08
C LEU A 162 -15.95 -20.95 14.52
N ASN A 163 -16.14 -21.52 13.32
CA ASN A 163 -17.37 -21.46 12.54
C ASN A 163 -17.87 -20.02 12.33
N LYS A 164 -16.97 -19.12 11.88
CA LYS A 164 -17.24 -17.67 11.73
C LYS A 164 -16.76 -17.14 10.38
N TYR A 165 -17.69 -16.71 9.54
CA TYR A 165 -17.44 -16.31 8.15
C TYR A 165 -18.14 -15.00 7.79
N GLY A 166 -17.67 -14.36 6.70
CA GLY A 166 -18.36 -13.22 6.07
C GLY A 166 -18.29 -11.90 6.82
N ARG A 167 -17.46 -11.79 7.87
CA ARG A 167 -17.18 -10.55 8.60
C ARG A 167 -15.81 -10.59 9.29
N PRO A 168 -15.27 -9.42 9.66
CA PRO A 168 -14.22 -9.31 10.66
C PRO A 168 -14.60 -10.00 11.97
N LEU A 169 -13.59 -10.56 12.65
CA LEU A 169 -13.73 -11.03 14.02
C LEU A 169 -13.66 -9.84 14.98
N LEU A 170 -14.35 -9.92 16.12
CA LEU A 170 -14.36 -8.87 17.13
C LEU A 170 -13.64 -9.30 18.40
N GLY A 171 -12.71 -8.45 18.85
CA GLY A 171 -11.92 -8.68 20.05
C GLY A 171 -11.95 -7.52 21.03
N CYS A 172 -11.43 -7.74 22.24
CA CYS A 172 -11.28 -6.70 23.25
C CYS A 172 -10.16 -7.01 24.25
N THR A 173 -9.23 -6.08 24.43
CA THR A 173 -8.24 -6.14 25.53
C THR A 173 -8.88 -5.72 26.84
N ILE A 174 -8.82 -6.57 27.86
CA ILE A 174 -9.37 -6.25 29.20
C ILE A 174 -8.62 -5.07 29.83
N LYS A 175 -9.34 -4.22 30.55
CA LYS A 175 -8.86 -3.00 31.21
C LYS A 175 -9.31 -2.92 32.67
N PRO A 176 -8.60 -2.19 33.56
CA PRO A 176 -7.31 -1.52 33.34
C PRO A 176 -6.21 -2.50 32.94
N LYS A 177 -5.12 -2.02 32.33
CA LYS A 177 -4.06 -2.91 31.79
C LYS A 177 -3.55 -3.87 32.87
N LEU A 178 -3.28 -3.36 34.06
CA LEU A 178 -2.80 -4.10 35.22
C LEU A 178 -3.66 -3.77 36.46
N GLY A 179 -3.64 -4.65 37.46
CA GLY A 179 -4.24 -4.41 38.78
C GLY A 179 -5.57 -5.12 39.05
N LEU A 180 -6.20 -5.73 38.06
CA LEU A 180 -7.37 -6.60 38.29
C LEU A 180 -6.95 -7.93 38.91
N SER A 181 -7.73 -8.42 39.86
CA SER A 181 -7.63 -9.80 40.35
C SER A 181 -8.15 -10.81 39.32
N ALA A 182 -7.70 -12.06 39.40
CA ALA A 182 -8.08 -13.13 38.47
C ALA A 182 -9.61 -13.30 38.33
N LYS A 183 -10.34 -13.30 39.45
CA LYS A 183 -11.80 -13.43 39.46
C LYS A 183 -12.50 -12.27 38.75
N ASN A 184 -12.03 -11.04 38.97
CA ASN A 184 -12.59 -9.86 38.30
C ASN A 184 -12.20 -9.83 36.81
N TYR A 185 -11.04 -10.36 36.46
CA TYR A 185 -10.63 -10.56 35.07
C TYR A 185 -11.61 -11.48 34.34
N GLY A 186 -11.90 -12.66 34.92
CA GLY A 186 -12.90 -13.60 34.39
C GLY A 186 -14.29 -12.97 34.27
N ARG A 187 -14.73 -12.15 35.24
CA ARG A 187 -15.99 -11.40 35.13
C ARG A 187 -16.00 -10.47 33.90
N ALA A 188 -14.94 -9.68 33.73
CA ALA A 188 -14.86 -8.76 32.59
C ALA A 188 -14.86 -9.51 31.25
N VAL A 189 -14.16 -10.65 31.18
CA VAL A 189 -14.15 -11.55 30.01
C VAL A 189 -15.56 -12.05 29.70
N TYR A 190 -16.27 -12.61 30.69
CA TYR A 190 -17.63 -13.12 30.52
C TYR A 190 -18.57 -12.05 29.97
N GLU A 191 -18.59 -10.87 30.59
CA GLU A 191 -19.49 -9.78 30.20
C GLU A 191 -19.24 -9.30 28.76
N CYS A 192 -17.98 -9.24 28.32
CA CYS A 192 -17.66 -8.85 26.94
C CYS A 192 -18.08 -9.93 25.93
N LEU A 193 -17.81 -11.20 26.23
CA LEU A 193 -18.08 -12.31 25.32
C LEU A 193 -19.59 -12.57 25.16
N ARG A 194 -20.35 -12.53 26.26
CA ARG A 194 -21.81 -12.70 26.20
C ARG A 194 -22.50 -11.57 25.44
N GLY A 195 -21.90 -10.39 25.41
CA GLY A 195 -22.41 -9.23 24.68
C GLY A 195 -22.16 -9.25 23.17
N GLY A 196 -21.49 -10.29 22.64
CA GLY A 196 -21.39 -10.51 21.20
C GLY A 196 -19.99 -10.43 20.60
N LEU A 197 -18.94 -10.15 21.40
CA LEU A 197 -17.56 -10.29 20.92
C LEU A 197 -17.21 -11.76 20.69
N ASP A 198 -16.36 -12.02 19.71
CA ASP A 198 -15.80 -13.36 19.45
C ASP A 198 -14.70 -13.68 20.47
N PHE A 199 -13.91 -12.65 20.78
CA PHE A 199 -12.74 -12.76 21.63
C PHE A 199 -12.63 -11.65 22.67
N THR A 200 -11.90 -11.98 23.74
CA THR A 200 -11.21 -11.00 24.58
C THR A 200 -9.73 -11.39 24.67
N LYS A 201 -8.89 -10.56 25.28
CA LYS A 201 -7.47 -10.90 25.46
C LYS A 201 -6.88 -10.35 26.75
N ASP A 202 -5.87 -11.06 27.23
CA ASP A 202 -4.89 -10.52 28.14
C ASP A 202 -4.27 -9.25 27.54
N ASP A 203 -3.93 -8.28 28.37
CA ASP A 203 -3.09 -7.15 27.93
C ASP A 203 -1.63 -7.63 27.75
N GLU A 204 -0.83 -6.99 26.89
CA GLU A 204 0.52 -7.50 26.57
C GLU A 204 1.42 -7.61 27.80
N ASN A 205 1.21 -6.74 28.78
CA ASN A 205 1.97 -6.76 30.03
C ASN A 205 1.30 -7.56 31.16
N VAL A 206 0.19 -8.26 30.91
CA VAL A 206 -0.43 -9.20 31.86
C VAL A 206 0.21 -10.56 31.68
N ASN A 207 1.10 -10.95 32.61
CA ASN A 207 1.77 -12.25 32.59
C ASN A 207 1.47 -13.00 33.89
N SER A 208 2.29 -12.83 34.94
CA SER A 208 2.07 -13.40 36.27
C SER A 208 2.59 -12.48 37.37
N GLN A 209 1.77 -11.54 37.80
CA GLN A 209 2.13 -10.50 38.77
C GLN A 209 1.63 -10.83 40.18
N PRO A 210 2.12 -10.15 41.23
CA PRO A 210 1.63 -10.34 42.60
C PRO A 210 0.11 -10.16 42.76
N PHE A 211 -0.51 -9.23 42.02
CA PHE A 211 -1.95 -8.99 42.09
C PHE A 211 -2.81 -10.04 41.36
N MET A 212 -2.21 -10.81 40.45
CA MET A 212 -2.89 -11.83 39.64
C MET A 212 -1.87 -12.83 39.07
N ARG A 213 -1.78 -14.01 39.70
CA ARG A 213 -0.98 -15.11 39.17
C ARG A 213 -1.65 -15.72 37.94
N TRP A 214 -0.83 -16.17 36.99
CA TRP A 214 -1.32 -16.60 35.67
C TRP A 214 -2.31 -17.76 35.76
N ARG A 215 -2.05 -18.74 36.63
CA ARG A 215 -2.88 -19.95 36.71
C ARG A 215 -4.30 -19.65 37.19
N ASP A 216 -4.45 -18.77 38.18
CA ASP A 216 -5.77 -18.36 38.65
C ASP A 216 -6.55 -17.63 37.56
N ARG A 217 -5.87 -16.76 36.80
CA ARG A 217 -6.47 -16.05 35.66
C ARG A 217 -6.95 -17.05 34.60
N PHE A 218 -6.14 -18.02 34.24
CA PHE A 218 -6.47 -19.03 33.23
C PHE A 218 -7.74 -19.79 33.61
N LEU A 219 -7.87 -20.18 34.88
CA LEU A 219 -9.05 -20.90 35.38
C LEU A 219 -10.34 -20.06 35.30
N PHE A 220 -10.31 -18.83 35.83
CA PHE A 220 -11.50 -17.96 35.79
C PHE A 220 -11.86 -17.48 34.37
N CYS A 221 -10.87 -17.29 33.49
CA CYS A 221 -11.13 -16.99 32.09
C CYS A 221 -11.72 -18.19 31.36
N ALA A 222 -11.24 -19.41 31.59
CA ALA A 222 -11.82 -20.62 31.00
C ALA A 222 -13.29 -20.80 31.42
N GLU A 223 -13.61 -20.63 32.71
CA GLU A 223 -14.99 -20.61 33.20
C GLU A 223 -15.85 -19.57 32.45
N ALA A 224 -15.32 -18.35 32.31
CA ALA A 224 -16.00 -17.25 31.63
C ALA A 224 -16.25 -17.51 30.13
N ILE A 225 -15.27 -18.09 29.43
CA ILE A 225 -15.40 -18.51 28.02
C ILE A 225 -16.56 -19.49 27.87
N PHE A 226 -16.52 -20.59 28.62
CA PHE A 226 -17.52 -21.65 28.49
C PHE A 226 -18.91 -21.20 28.92
N LYS A 227 -19.01 -20.32 29.93
CA LYS A 227 -20.28 -19.72 30.32
C LYS A 227 -20.88 -18.87 29.21
N ALA A 228 -20.10 -17.98 28.59
CA ALA A 228 -20.59 -17.13 27.49
C ALA A 228 -20.92 -17.95 26.22
N GLN A 229 -20.12 -18.97 25.92
CA GLN A 229 -20.37 -19.89 24.81
C GLN A 229 -21.67 -20.67 25.01
N ALA A 230 -21.93 -21.19 26.21
CA ALA A 230 -23.18 -21.88 26.52
C ALA A 230 -24.41 -20.95 26.43
N GLU A 231 -24.26 -19.68 26.81
CA GLU A 231 -25.35 -18.68 26.75
C GLU A 231 -25.67 -18.23 25.32
N THR A 232 -24.65 -18.09 24.47
CA THR A 232 -24.80 -17.50 23.12
C THR A 232 -24.89 -18.55 22.01
N GLY A 233 -24.41 -19.77 22.24
CA GLY A 233 -24.30 -20.82 21.21
C GLY A 233 -23.15 -20.60 20.21
N GLU A 234 -22.40 -19.50 20.30
CA GLU A 234 -21.24 -19.24 19.46
C GLU A 234 -19.94 -19.70 20.14
N ILE A 235 -18.97 -20.20 19.37
CA ILE A 235 -17.62 -20.45 19.88
C ILE A 235 -16.99 -19.13 20.34
N LYS A 236 -16.43 -19.13 21.55
CA LYS A 236 -15.77 -17.97 22.18
C LYS A 236 -14.33 -18.28 22.54
N GLY A 237 -13.50 -17.24 22.67
CA GLY A 237 -12.13 -17.39 23.16
C GLY A 237 -11.65 -16.20 23.99
N HIS A 238 -10.59 -16.45 24.76
CA HIS A 238 -9.81 -15.41 25.42
C HIS A 238 -8.34 -15.70 25.18
N TYR A 239 -7.58 -14.71 24.68
CA TYR A 239 -6.17 -14.93 24.38
C TYR A 239 -5.39 -14.94 25.69
N LEU A 240 -5.12 -16.14 26.21
CA LEU A 240 -4.36 -16.34 27.44
C LEU A 240 -2.87 -16.12 27.17
N ASN A 241 -2.23 -15.18 27.88
CA ASN A 241 -0.86 -14.77 27.58
C ASN A 241 0.18 -15.78 28.12
N ALA A 242 0.89 -16.42 27.19
CA ALA A 242 1.95 -17.38 27.46
C ALA A 242 3.33 -16.72 27.70
N THR A 243 3.52 -15.44 27.36
CA THR A 243 4.79 -14.71 27.53
C THR A 243 5.34 -14.85 28.95
N ALA A 244 6.59 -15.31 29.09
CA ALA A 244 7.23 -15.58 30.37
C ALA A 244 8.72 -15.23 30.34
N GLY A 245 9.38 -15.29 31.50
CA GLY A 245 10.82 -14.99 31.62
C GLY A 245 11.74 -16.10 31.12
N THR A 246 11.25 -17.33 30.95
CA THR A 246 12.00 -18.46 30.38
C THR A 246 11.08 -19.29 29.48
N CYS A 247 11.67 -20.06 28.56
CA CYS A 247 10.92 -20.95 27.67
C CYS A 247 10.14 -22.01 28.46
N GLU A 248 10.69 -22.56 29.54
CA GLU A 248 10.02 -23.58 30.36
C GLU A 248 8.73 -23.05 30.98
N GLU A 249 8.75 -21.82 31.51
CA GLU A 249 7.55 -21.20 32.06
C GLU A 249 6.56 -20.77 30.98
N MET A 250 7.03 -20.40 29.78
CA MET A 250 6.16 -20.15 28.62
C MET A 250 5.42 -21.43 28.22
N MET A 251 6.15 -22.54 28.05
CA MET A 251 5.58 -23.84 27.69
C MET A 251 4.60 -24.34 28.74
N LYS A 252 4.92 -24.21 30.03
CA LYS A 252 4.02 -24.58 31.14
C LYS A 252 2.66 -23.88 31.07
N ARG A 253 2.63 -22.62 30.64
CA ARG A 253 1.38 -21.87 30.44
C ARG A 253 0.61 -22.37 29.23
N ALA A 254 1.30 -22.57 28.09
CA ALA A 254 0.68 -23.10 26.88
C ALA A 254 0.08 -24.51 27.11
N ILE A 255 0.77 -25.37 27.87
CA ILE A 255 0.29 -26.69 28.28
C ILE A 255 -0.97 -26.56 29.13
N CYS A 256 -0.99 -25.67 30.12
CA CYS A 256 -2.18 -25.46 30.94
C CYS A 256 -3.37 -24.92 30.12
N ALA A 257 -3.14 -24.00 29.18
CA ALA A 257 -4.21 -23.53 28.28
C ALA A 257 -4.79 -24.67 27.44
N ARG A 258 -3.92 -25.54 26.90
CA ARG A 258 -4.33 -26.76 26.19
C ARG A 258 -5.15 -27.69 27.07
N GLU A 259 -4.72 -27.95 28.30
CA GLU A 259 -5.45 -28.80 29.26
C GLU A 259 -6.83 -28.25 29.62
N LEU A 260 -7.00 -26.93 29.62
CA LEU A 260 -8.30 -26.26 29.84
C LEU A 260 -9.21 -26.30 28.61
N GLY A 261 -8.71 -26.74 27.44
CA GLY A 261 -9.50 -26.84 26.22
C GLY A 261 -9.89 -25.49 25.61
N VAL A 262 -9.15 -24.41 25.91
CA VAL A 262 -9.41 -23.09 25.28
C VAL A 262 -8.87 -23.07 23.84
N PRO A 263 -9.46 -22.26 22.94
CA PRO A 263 -9.09 -22.32 21.52
C PRO A 263 -7.81 -21.54 21.16
N ILE A 264 -7.36 -20.61 22.01
CA ILE A 264 -6.35 -19.60 21.63
C ILE A 264 -5.50 -19.14 22.81
N VAL A 265 -4.21 -18.91 22.55
CA VAL A 265 -3.25 -18.25 23.45
C VAL A 265 -2.65 -17.02 22.76
N MET A 266 -1.91 -16.19 23.50
CA MET A 266 -1.11 -15.10 22.92
C MET A 266 0.34 -15.09 23.37
N HIS A 267 1.19 -14.46 22.56
CA HIS A 267 2.61 -14.26 22.81
C HIS A 267 3.10 -12.89 22.32
N ASP A 268 4.04 -12.29 23.06
CA ASP A 268 4.68 -11.03 22.74
C ASP A 268 6.03 -11.30 22.03
N TYR A 269 5.97 -11.59 20.72
CA TYR A 269 7.06 -12.26 20.02
C TYR A 269 8.41 -11.53 20.01
N LEU A 270 8.44 -10.18 19.98
CA LEU A 270 9.71 -9.44 20.00
C LEU A 270 10.33 -9.42 21.39
N THR A 271 9.53 -9.17 22.42
CA THR A 271 9.99 -9.13 23.81
C THR A 271 10.30 -10.51 24.37
N GLY A 272 9.61 -11.56 23.90
CA GLY A 272 9.95 -12.95 24.17
C GLY A 272 11.08 -13.48 23.28
N GLY A 273 11.23 -12.94 22.07
CA GLY A 273 12.25 -13.31 21.09
C GLY A 273 11.76 -14.34 20.06
N PHE A 274 12.32 -14.27 18.85
CA PHE A 274 11.94 -15.16 17.73
C PHE A 274 12.16 -16.65 18.03
N THR A 275 13.23 -17.02 18.74
CA THR A 275 13.48 -18.43 19.12
C THR A 275 12.36 -19.00 20.00
N ALA A 276 11.91 -18.22 20.99
CA ALA A 276 10.78 -18.61 21.83
C ALA A 276 9.47 -18.64 21.02
N ASN A 277 9.26 -17.66 20.15
CA ASN A 277 8.07 -17.60 19.30
C ASN A 277 7.95 -18.81 18.36
N THR A 278 9.00 -19.15 17.62
CA THR A 278 9.00 -20.32 16.72
C THR A 278 8.76 -21.62 17.49
N SER A 279 9.35 -21.75 18.69
CA SER A 279 9.09 -22.90 19.56
C SER A 279 7.61 -23.01 19.97
N LEU A 280 7.00 -21.88 20.33
CA LEU A 280 5.58 -21.83 20.68
C LEU A 280 4.68 -22.08 19.47
N ALA A 281 5.05 -21.59 18.28
CA ALA A 281 4.31 -21.81 17.04
C ALA A 281 4.28 -23.30 16.64
N HIS A 282 5.40 -24.02 16.76
CA HIS A 282 5.44 -25.47 16.57
C HIS A 282 4.54 -26.18 17.58
N TYR A 283 4.64 -25.82 18.87
CA TYR A 283 3.77 -26.40 19.90
C TYR A 283 2.27 -26.16 19.63
N CYS A 284 1.90 -24.95 19.22
CA CYS A 284 0.53 -24.58 18.90
C CYS A 284 -0.04 -25.40 17.73
N ARG A 285 0.78 -25.63 16.69
CA ARG A 285 0.43 -26.53 15.57
C ARG A 285 0.16 -27.94 16.07
N ASP A 286 1.07 -28.51 16.86
CA ASP A 286 0.98 -29.89 17.35
C ASP A 286 -0.17 -30.10 18.35
N ASN A 287 -0.64 -29.04 18.99
CA ASN A 287 -1.66 -29.09 20.04
C ASN A 287 -2.99 -28.42 19.66
N GLY A 288 -3.13 -27.96 18.41
CA GLY A 288 -4.37 -27.40 17.90
C GLY A 288 -4.79 -26.04 18.50
N LEU A 289 -3.86 -25.31 19.12
CA LEU A 289 -4.10 -23.98 19.71
C LEU A 289 -3.86 -22.87 18.69
N LEU A 290 -4.80 -21.95 18.53
CA LEU A 290 -4.54 -20.71 17.80
C LEU A 290 -3.49 -19.87 18.54
N LEU A 291 -2.65 -19.16 17.79
CA LEU A 291 -1.56 -18.33 18.32
C LEU A 291 -1.71 -16.86 17.93
N HIS A 292 -2.19 -16.03 18.86
CA HIS A 292 -2.24 -14.60 18.67
C HIS A 292 -0.88 -13.93 18.97
N ILE A 293 -0.37 -13.11 18.05
CA ILE A 293 0.88 -12.38 18.27
C ILE A 293 0.62 -10.91 18.54
N HIS A 294 1.10 -10.45 19.69
CA HIS A 294 1.15 -9.03 20.00
C HIS A 294 2.55 -8.48 19.73
N ARG A 295 2.63 -7.32 19.09
CA ARG A 295 3.89 -6.72 18.62
C ARG A 295 4.56 -5.77 19.61
N ALA A 296 4.49 -6.07 20.91
CA ALA A 296 5.13 -5.21 21.92
C ALA A 296 6.59 -4.91 21.54
N MET A 297 7.05 -3.66 21.77
CA MET A 297 8.38 -3.15 21.39
C MET A 297 8.59 -2.80 19.90
N HIS A 298 7.69 -3.15 18.97
CA HIS A 298 7.91 -2.91 17.52
C HIS A 298 8.28 -1.46 17.16
N ALA A 299 7.58 -0.48 17.75
CA ALA A 299 7.78 0.95 17.47
C ALA A 299 9.12 1.52 17.99
N VAL A 300 9.89 0.76 18.76
CA VAL A 300 11.29 1.09 19.06
C VAL A 300 12.15 0.93 17.80
N ILE A 301 11.76 -0.01 16.93
CA ILE A 301 12.51 -0.45 15.75
C ILE A 301 11.94 0.17 14.47
N ASP A 302 10.62 0.28 14.35
CA ASP A 302 9.97 0.55 13.04
C ASP A 302 9.44 1.96 12.82
N ARG A 303 9.42 2.80 13.86
CA ARG A 303 8.73 4.10 13.83
C ARG A 303 9.42 5.16 12.99
N GLN A 304 10.74 5.22 13.00
CA GLN A 304 11.49 6.28 12.33
C GLN A 304 11.81 5.88 10.89
N LYS A 305 11.55 6.79 9.95
CA LYS A 305 11.81 6.54 8.52
C LYS A 305 13.29 6.40 8.19
N ASN A 306 14.17 7.08 8.93
CA ASN A 306 15.60 7.12 8.64
C ASN A 306 16.40 5.94 9.20
N HIS A 307 15.96 5.29 10.28
CA HIS A 307 16.73 4.25 10.97
C HIS A 307 15.84 3.15 11.55
N GLY A 308 16.30 1.89 11.47
CA GLY A 308 15.66 0.73 12.09
C GLY A 308 15.16 -0.33 11.10
N MET A 309 14.02 -0.96 11.33
CA MET A 309 13.46 -1.94 10.40
C MET A 309 11.99 -1.63 10.18
N HIS A 310 11.56 -1.44 8.94
CA HIS A 310 10.15 -1.18 8.67
C HIS A 310 9.27 -2.37 9.13
N PHE A 311 8.05 -2.10 9.61
CA PHE A 311 7.16 -3.14 10.15
C PHE A 311 6.87 -4.28 9.15
N ARG A 312 6.81 -4.00 7.84
CA ARG A 312 6.66 -5.01 6.78
C ARG A 312 7.70 -6.14 6.85
N VAL A 313 8.94 -5.83 7.25
CA VAL A 313 10.00 -6.82 7.44
C VAL A 313 9.69 -7.70 8.65
N LEU A 314 9.23 -7.09 9.74
CA LEU A 314 8.80 -7.80 10.94
C LEU A 314 7.55 -8.66 10.70
N ALA A 315 6.63 -8.20 9.83
CA ALA A 315 5.46 -8.94 9.40
C ALA A 315 5.85 -10.20 8.60
N LYS A 316 6.74 -10.08 7.60
CA LYS A 316 7.32 -11.22 6.86
C LYS A 316 8.00 -12.21 7.81
N ALA A 317 8.83 -11.70 8.72
CA ALA A 317 9.55 -12.51 9.71
C ALA A 317 8.60 -13.26 10.65
N LEU A 318 7.52 -12.63 11.10
CA LEU A 318 6.53 -13.30 11.93
C LEU A 318 5.74 -14.34 11.13
N ARG A 319 5.33 -14.06 9.90
CA ARG A 319 4.64 -15.04 9.04
C ARG A 319 5.48 -16.31 8.87
N MET A 320 6.80 -16.18 8.70
CA MET A 320 7.73 -17.32 8.70
C MET A 320 7.86 -18.01 10.06
N SER A 321 8.11 -17.25 11.14
CA SER A 321 8.26 -17.81 12.51
C SER A 321 7.01 -18.55 13.00
N GLY A 322 5.84 -18.07 12.60
CA GLY A 322 4.54 -18.63 12.92
C GLY A 322 3.76 -17.81 13.94
N GLY A 323 2.60 -17.34 13.51
CA GLY A 323 1.55 -16.73 14.33
C GLY A 323 0.27 -16.68 13.51
N ASP A 324 -0.87 -17.03 14.11
CA ASP A 324 -2.16 -17.00 13.41
C ASP A 324 -2.69 -15.58 13.27
N HIS A 325 -2.42 -14.73 14.27
CA HIS A 325 -2.72 -13.30 14.23
C HIS A 325 -1.46 -12.45 14.38
N ILE A 326 -1.49 -11.22 13.86
CA ILE A 326 -0.56 -10.17 14.28
C ILE A 326 -1.23 -8.80 14.29
N HIS A 327 -0.89 -7.94 15.25
CA HIS A 327 -1.32 -6.54 15.25
C HIS A 327 -0.72 -5.79 14.06
N ALA A 328 -1.57 -5.12 13.27
CA ALA A 328 -1.21 -4.51 11.99
C ALA A 328 -1.60 -3.01 11.92
N GLY A 329 -1.76 -2.34 13.06
CA GLY A 329 -2.17 -0.92 13.09
C GLY A 329 -3.66 -0.73 12.82
N THR A 330 -4.11 0.52 12.78
CA THR A 330 -5.54 0.86 12.66
C THR A 330 -5.82 1.97 11.67
N VAL A 331 -4.78 2.69 11.20
CA VAL A 331 -4.86 3.93 10.41
C VAL A 331 -5.51 5.10 11.16
N VAL A 332 -6.71 4.90 11.70
CA VAL A 332 -7.55 5.93 12.34
C VAL A 332 -7.47 5.95 13.87
N GLY A 333 -6.79 4.97 14.47
CA GLY A 333 -6.69 4.84 15.91
C GLY A 333 -5.56 5.68 16.51
N LYS A 334 -5.28 5.44 17.80
CA LYS A 334 -4.33 6.25 18.57
C LYS A 334 -2.85 5.98 18.29
N LEU A 335 -2.54 4.89 17.58
CA LEU A 335 -1.17 4.50 17.23
C LEU A 335 -0.95 4.81 15.74
N GLU A 336 0.28 5.15 15.38
CA GLU A 336 0.62 5.46 14.00
C GLU A 336 0.33 4.29 13.04
N GLY A 337 -0.11 4.65 11.84
CA GLY A 337 -0.22 3.79 10.68
C GLY A 337 -0.67 4.64 9.50
N GLU A 338 0.23 4.97 8.59
CA GLU A 338 -0.15 5.57 7.32
C GLU A 338 -0.91 4.51 6.49
N ARG A 339 -1.89 4.94 5.69
CA ARG A 339 -2.86 4.04 5.07
C ARG A 339 -2.22 3.13 4.04
N GLU A 340 -1.46 3.67 3.09
CA GLU A 340 -0.94 2.90 1.97
C GLU A 340 0.12 1.88 2.40
N MET A 341 1.01 2.27 3.34
CA MET A 341 1.92 1.29 3.94
C MET A 341 1.18 0.18 4.71
N THR A 342 0.05 0.52 5.35
CA THR A 342 -0.74 -0.44 6.11
C THR A 342 -1.38 -1.47 5.20
N LEU A 343 -1.95 -1.03 4.07
CA LEU A 343 -2.46 -1.93 3.04
C LEU A 343 -1.35 -2.84 2.52
N GLY A 344 -0.17 -2.28 2.21
CA GLY A 344 0.97 -3.07 1.72
C GLY A 344 1.39 -4.22 2.66
N PHE A 345 1.57 -3.97 3.96
CA PHE A 345 1.93 -5.05 4.88
C PHE A 345 0.76 -5.95 5.28
N VAL A 346 -0.50 -5.53 5.11
CA VAL A 346 -1.67 -6.40 5.25
C VAL A 346 -1.71 -7.41 4.10
N ASP A 347 -1.45 -6.98 2.87
CA ASP A 347 -1.37 -7.87 1.71
C ASP A 347 -0.23 -8.89 1.88
N LEU A 348 0.94 -8.45 2.36
CA LEU A 348 2.07 -9.34 2.71
C LEU A 348 1.74 -10.37 3.79
N LEU A 349 0.79 -10.09 4.68
CA LEU A 349 0.35 -11.02 5.73
C LEU A 349 -0.67 -12.02 5.23
N ARG A 350 -1.57 -11.63 4.31
CA ARG A 350 -2.71 -12.45 3.90
C ARG A 350 -2.49 -13.22 2.61
N ASP A 351 -1.93 -12.55 1.61
CA ASP A 351 -1.98 -13.02 0.24
C ASP A 351 -0.87 -14.04 -0.03
N ASP A 352 -1.07 -14.87 -1.06
CA ASP A 352 -0.08 -15.88 -1.46
C ASP A 352 1.00 -15.28 -2.36
N TYR A 353 0.64 -14.30 -3.19
CA TYR A 353 1.56 -13.64 -4.11
C TYR A 353 1.32 -12.13 -4.09
N ILE A 354 2.37 -11.36 -3.88
CA ILE A 354 2.33 -9.91 -3.76
C ILE A 354 3.31 -9.33 -4.78
N GLU A 355 2.82 -8.50 -5.71
CA GLU A 355 3.66 -7.84 -6.69
C GLU A 355 4.43 -6.66 -6.09
N LYS A 356 5.57 -6.34 -6.69
CA LYS A 356 6.30 -5.09 -6.39
C LYS A 356 5.37 -3.90 -6.61
N ASP A 357 5.16 -3.11 -5.55
CA ASP A 357 4.38 -1.88 -5.59
C ASP A 357 5.00 -0.85 -4.63
N ARG A 358 5.74 0.12 -5.20
CA ARG A 358 6.40 1.18 -4.43
C ARG A 358 5.39 2.14 -3.79
N SER A 359 4.18 2.27 -4.34
CA SER A 359 3.12 3.14 -3.81
C SER A 359 2.52 2.62 -2.50
N ARG A 360 2.78 1.35 -2.16
CA ARG A 360 2.49 0.72 -0.86
C ARG A 360 3.76 0.31 -0.09
N GLY A 361 4.94 0.68 -0.61
CA GLY A 361 6.23 0.38 -0.02
C GLY A 361 6.67 -1.09 -0.15
N ILE A 362 6.14 -1.83 -1.12
CA ILE A 362 6.58 -3.19 -1.46
C ILE A 362 7.71 -3.09 -2.48
N PHE A 363 8.95 -3.37 -2.05
CA PHE A 363 10.14 -3.19 -2.91
C PHE A 363 10.39 -4.39 -3.80
N PHE A 364 9.93 -5.56 -3.38
CA PHE A 364 10.11 -6.83 -4.07
C PHE A 364 8.80 -7.58 -4.16
N THR A 365 8.58 -8.21 -5.32
CA THR A 365 7.58 -9.26 -5.44
C THR A 365 7.87 -10.38 -4.42
N GLN A 366 6.84 -10.85 -3.74
CA GLN A 366 6.92 -11.90 -2.72
C GLN A 366 5.92 -13.01 -3.04
N ASP A 367 6.45 -14.21 -3.29
CA ASP A 367 5.68 -15.45 -3.40
C ASP A 367 5.81 -16.23 -2.08
N TRP A 368 4.69 -16.59 -1.46
CA TRP A 368 4.62 -17.33 -0.21
C TRP A 368 4.45 -18.84 -0.41
N VAL A 369 4.27 -19.30 -1.66
CA VAL A 369 4.21 -20.73 -2.03
C VAL A 369 3.35 -21.55 -1.07
N SER A 370 2.13 -21.05 -0.85
CA SER A 370 1.09 -21.64 -0.01
C SER A 370 1.36 -21.62 1.50
N MET A 371 2.31 -20.80 1.99
CA MET A 371 2.39 -20.52 3.42
C MET A 371 1.09 -19.87 3.89
N PRO A 372 0.42 -20.37 4.95
CA PRO A 372 -0.85 -19.83 5.39
C PRO A 372 -0.81 -18.31 5.62
N GLY A 373 -1.92 -17.64 5.32
CA GLY A 373 -2.09 -16.23 5.64
C GLY A 373 -2.21 -16.01 7.14
N VAL A 374 -1.71 -14.87 7.61
CA VAL A 374 -1.82 -14.37 8.99
C VAL A 374 -2.96 -13.38 9.06
N LEU A 375 -3.80 -13.51 10.07
CA LEU A 375 -4.96 -12.65 10.27
C LEU A 375 -4.52 -11.29 10.89
N PRO A 376 -4.60 -10.16 10.16
CA PRO A 376 -4.23 -8.85 10.68
C PRO A 376 -5.20 -8.38 11.76
N VAL A 377 -4.66 -7.82 12.84
CA VAL A 377 -5.44 -7.32 13.98
C VAL A 377 -5.35 -5.80 14.06
N ALA A 378 -6.49 -5.14 13.93
CA ALA A 378 -6.60 -3.70 14.10
C ALA A 378 -6.99 -3.38 15.55
N SER A 379 -6.07 -2.80 16.32
CA SER A 379 -6.25 -2.56 17.75
C SER A 379 -5.67 -1.21 18.20
N GLY A 380 -6.39 -0.53 19.09
CA GLY A 380 -5.90 0.64 19.83
C GLY A 380 -6.56 1.96 19.44
N GLY A 381 -7.34 2.51 20.38
CA GLY A 381 -7.98 3.83 20.21
C GLY A 381 -9.13 3.88 19.20
N ILE A 382 -9.68 2.72 18.81
CA ILE A 382 -10.82 2.62 17.90
C ILE A 382 -12.15 2.47 18.66
N HIS A 383 -13.25 2.87 18.03
CA HIS A 383 -14.64 2.86 18.54
C HIS A 383 -15.63 2.77 17.37
N VAL A 384 -16.93 2.69 17.66
CA VAL A 384 -18.01 2.41 16.68
C VAL A 384 -18.00 3.31 15.44
N TRP A 385 -17.69 4.61 15.55
CA TRP A 385 -17.58 5.51 14.39
C TRP A 385 -16.45 5.17 13.41
N HIS A 386 -15.44 4.43 13.85
CA HIS A 386 -14.35 3.96 12.99
C HIS A 386 -14.73 2.68 12.22
N MET A 387 -15.85 2.02 12.55
CA MET A 387 -16.21 0.73 11.98
C MET A 387 -16.29 0.71 10.44
N PRO A 388 -16.87 1.72 9.76
CA PRO A 388 -16.91 1.73 8.29
C PRO A 388 -15.51 1.77 7.67
N ALA A 389 -14.63 2.65 8.18
CA ALA A 389 -13.26 2.78 7.70
C ALA A 389 -12.44 1.51 7.96
N LEU A 390 -12.59 0.89 9.14
CA LEU A 390 -11.89 -0.35 9.46
C LEU A 390 -12.35 -1.52 8.58
N THR A 391 -13.65 -1.62 8.30
CA THR A 391 -14.21 -2.66 7.43
C THR A 391 -13.75 -2.48 5.98
N GLU A 392 -13.59 -1.23 5.53
CA GLU A 392 -13.07 -0.89 4.20
C GLU A 392 -11.56 -1.18 4.08
N ILE A 393 -10.76 -0.73 5.05
CA ILE A 393 -9.30 -0.87 5.02
C ILE A 393 -8.87 -2.34 5.16
N PHE A 394 -9.40 -3.04 6.16
CA PHE A 394 -8.90 -4.37 6.52
C PHE A 394 -9.71 -5.51 5.90
N GLY A 395 -10.93 -5.25 5.41
CA GLY A 395 -11.80 -6.30 4.86
C GLY A 395 -12.17 -7.38 5.90
N ASP A 396 -12.76 -8.47 5.42
CA ASP A 396 -13.34 -9.50 6.29
C ASP A 396 -12.30 -10.27 7.08
N ASP A 397 -11.16 -10.60 6.47
CA ASP A 397 -10.05 -11.32 7.11
C ASP A 397 -9.23 -10.40 8.02
N SER A 398 -9.86 -9.96 9.10
CA SER A 398 -9.27 -9.10 10.13
C SER A 398 -9.91 -9.33 11.51
N VAL A 399 -9.19 -8.99 12.58
CA VAL A 399 -9.77 -8.89 13.94
C VAL A 399 -9.76 -7.43 14.36
N LEU A 400 -10.93 -6.87 14.66
CA LEU A 400 -11.07 -5.49 15.14
C LEU A 400 -11.22 -5.48 16.67
N GLN A 401 -10.30 -4.83 17.38
CA GLN A 401 -10.19 -4.90 18.84
C GLN A 401 -10.55 -3.60 19.56
N PHE A 402 -11.64 -3.64 20.34
CA PHE A 402 -12.22 -2.50 21.04
C PHE A 402 -12.04 -2.63 22.55
N GLY A 403 -10.84 -2.36 23.08
CA GLY A 403 -10.60 -2.38 24.53
C GLY A 403 -11.40 -1.29 25.26
N GLY A 404 -10.91 -0.03 25.17
CA GLY A 404 -11.65 1.12 25.72
C GLY A 404 -13.02 1.31 25.07
N GLY A 405 -13.15 1.00 23.77
CA GLY A 405 -14.41 1.04 23.02
C GLY A 405 -15.48 0.02 23.45
N THR A 406 -15.15 -0.91 24.36
CA THR A 406 -16.12 -1.84 24.97
C THR A 406 -16.27 -1.54 26.46
N LEU A 407 -15.17 -1.59 27.22
CA LEU A 407 -15.21 -1.45 28.68
C LEU A 407 -15.51 -0.01 29.14
N GLY A 408 -15.33 0.98 28.26
CA GLY A 408 -15.67 2.38 28.52
C GLY A 408 -17.12 2.74 28.19
N HIS A 409 -17.93 1.77 27.74
CA HIS A 409 -19.34 2.01 27.43
C HIS A 409 -20.12 2.39 28.71
N PRO A 410 -21.00 3.42 28.67
CA PRO A 410 -21.64 3.96 29.88
C PRO A 410 -22.58 2.97 30.58
N TRP A 411 -23.03 1.92 29.88
CA TRP A 411 -23.92 0.89 30.42
C TRP A 411 -23.19 -0.44 30.74
N GLY A 412 -21.85 -0.43 30.72
CA GLY A 412 -21.02 -1.60 31.03
C GLY A 412 -20.63 -2.44 29.81
N ASN A 413 -19.86 -3.50 30.07
CA ASN A 413 -19.12 -4.25 29.05
C ASN A 413 -20.02 -4.94 28.02
N ALA A 414 -21.09 -5.60 28.45
CA ALA A 414 -21.97 -6.32 27.54
C ALA A 414 -22.68 -5.37 26.55
N PRO A 415 -23.29 -4.25 26.98
CA PRO A 415 -23.76 -3.23 26.04
C PRO A 415 -22.68 -2.67 25.11
N GLY A 416 -21.46 -2.45 25.61
CA GLY A 416 -20.34 -2.03 24.75
C GLY A 416 -20.00 -3.06 23.67
N ALA A 417 -20.05 -4.35 24.01
CA ALA A 417 -19.84 -5.43 23.06
C ALA A 417 -20.96 -5.50 22.02
N VAL A 418 -22.22 -5.34 22.44
CA VAL A 418 -23.39 -5.28 21.55
C VAL A 418 -23.24 -4.12 20.57
N ALA A 419 -22.89 -2.93 21.04
CA ALA A 419 -22.69 -1.75 20.19
C ALA A 419 -21.66 -1.99 19.08
N ASN A 420 -20.50 -2.58 19.41
CA ASN A 420 -19.48 -2.91 18.43
C ASN A 420 -19.94 -4.00 17.45
N ARG A 421 -20.65 -5.04 17.92
CA ARG A 421 -21.20 -6.10 17.06
C ARG A 421 -22.24 -5.57 16.08
N VAL A 422 -23.19 -4.77 16.55
CA VAL A 422 -24.22 -4.15 15.72
C VAL A 422 -23.60 -3.23 14.67
N ALA A 423 -22.66 -2.37 15.07
CA ALA A 423 -21.98 -1.47 14.14
C ALA A 423 -21.26 -2.25 13.02
N LEU A 424 -20.59 -3.35 13.36
CA LEU A 424 -19.89 -4.18 12.39
C LEU A 424 -20.85 -4.85 11.41
N GLU A 425 -21.89 -5.53 11.92
CA GLU A 425 -22.84 -6.24 11.07
C GLU A 425 -23.61 -5.28 10.15
N ALA A 426 -23.95 -4.07 10.62
CA ALA A 426 -24.54 -3.03 9.79
C ALA A 426 -23.60 -2.57 8.66
N CYS A 427 -22.30 -2.41 8.94
CA CYS A 427 -21.31 -2.04 7.91
C CYS A 427 -21.14 -3.16 6.87
N VAL A 428 -21.02 -4.41 7.32
CA VAL A 428 -20.89 -5.57 6.43
C VAL A 428 -22.12 -5.74 5.56
N GLN A 429 -23.33 -5.62 6.14
CA GLN A 429 -24.57 -5.66 5.39
C GLN A 429 -24.62 -4.57 4.32
N ALA A 430 -24.38 -3.30 4.70
CA ALA A 430 -24.39 -2.17 3.79
C ALA A 430 -23.39 -2.33 2.64
N ARG A 431 -22.15 -2.77 2.95
CA ARG A 431 -21.13 -3.06 1.94
C ARG A 431 -21.60 -4.14 0.96
N ASN A 432 -22.16 -5.23 1.47
CA ASN A 432 -22.63 -6.34 0.64
C ASN A 432 -23.87 -5.95 -0.20
N GLU A 433 -24.64 -4.95 0.23
CA GLU A 433 -25.73 -4.32 -0.54
C GLU A 433 -25.23 -3.28 -1.56
N GLY A 434 -23.91 -3.05 -1.66
CA GLY A 434 -23.28 -2.17 -2.64
C GLY A 434 -23.13 -0.70 -2.20
N ARG A 435 -23.32 -0.39 -0.90
CA ARG A 435 -23.10 0.96 -0.36
C ARG A 435 -21.61 1.26 -0.21
N ASP A 436 -21.24 2.52 -0.44
CA ASP A 436 -19.87 2.99 -0.29
C ASP A 436 -19.57 3.33 1.17
N LEU A 437 -18.87 2.45 1.89
CA LEU A 437 -18.53 2.65 3.31
C LEU A 437 -17.67 3.90 3.56
N ALA A 438 -16.83 4.30 2.60
CA ALA A 438 -15.96 5.46 2.76
C ALA A 438 -16.77 6.77 2.72
N ARG A 439 -17.86 6.81 1.96
CA ARG A 439 -18.72 7.99 1.82
C ARG A 439 -19.94 7.97 2.73
N GLU A 440 -20.57 6.81 2.88
CA GLU A 440 -21.87 6.63 3.56
C GLU A 440 -21.73 6.07 4.98
N GLY A 441 -20.52 5.74 5.43
CA GLY A 441 -20.26 5.06 6.71
C GLY A 441 -20.92 5.71 7.93
N ASN A 442 -20.86 7.03 8.03
CA ASN A 442 -21.50 7.76 9.13
C ASN A 442 -23.03 7.68 9.11
N GLU A 443 -23.64 7.59 7.93
CA GLU A 443 -25.09 7.46 7.78
C GLU A 443 -25.55 6.05 8.17
N ILE A 444 -24.83 5.02 7.73
CA ILE A 444 -25.06 3.62 8.10
C ILE A 444 -25.07 3.45 9.63
N ILE A 445 -24.07 4.01 10.33
CA ILE A 445 -23.99 3.94 11.79
C ILE A 445 -25.18 4.68 12.46
N ARG A 446 -25.59 5.83 11.93
CA ARG A 446 -26.76 6.57 12.44
C ARG A 446 -28.08 5.85 12.16
N GLU A 447 -28.18 5.07 11.09
CA GLU A 447 -29.35 4.27 10.79
C GLU A 447 -29.45 3.08 11.75
N ALA A 448 -28.33 2.39 12.00
CA ALA A 448 -28.26 1.30 12.96
C ALA A 448 -28.57 1.76 14.40
N SER A 449 -28.14 2.96 14.79
CA SER A 449 -28.39 3.49 16.14
C SER A 449 -29.87 3.83 16.41
N LYS A 450 -30.73 3.91 15.40
CA LYS A 450 -32.18 4.13 15.59
C LYS A 450 -32.86 2.93 16.24
N TRP A 451 -32.33 1.72 16.05
CA TRP A 451 -32.92 0.48 16.57
C TRP A 451 -32.01 -0.25 17.57
N SER A 452 -30.74 0.12 17.71
CA SER A 452 -29.85 -0.35 18.79
C SER A 452 -29.53 0.78 19.78
N PRO A 453 -30.16 0.77 20.98
CA PRO A 453 -29.88 1.74 22.03
C PRO A 453 -28.43 1.72 22.51
N GLU A 454 -27.81 0.53 22.56
CA GLU A 454 -26.40 0.37 22.94
C GLU A 454 -25.48 1.08 21.94
N LEU A 455 -25.73 0.93 20.64
CA LEU A 455 -24.98 1.65 19.62
C LEU A 455 -25.22 3.16 19.72
N ALA A 456 -26.46 3.60 19.94
CA ALA A 456 -26.75 5.03 20.12
C ALA A 456 -25.97 5.65 21.29
N ALA A 457 -25.90 4.95 22.43
CA ALA A 457 -25.12 5.38 23.59
C ALA A 457 -23.62 5.44 23.28
N ALA A 458 -23.06 4.42 22.62
CA ALA A 458 -21.66 4.42 22.20
C ALA A 458 -21.33 5.56 21.23
N CYS A 459 -22.23 5.80 20.26
CA CYS A 459 -22.11 6.87 19.28
C CYS A 459 -22.07 8.25 19.95
N GLU A 460 -22.93 8.50 20.93
CA GLU A 460 -22.99 9.78 21.63
C GLU A 460 -21.71 10.06 22.44
N VAL A 461 -21.15 9.03 23.08
CA VAL A 461 -19.94 9.17 23.91
C VAL A 461 -18.69 9.50 23.10
N TRP A 462 -18.54 8.96 21.88
CA TRP A 462 -17.29 9.06 21.12
C TRP A 462 -17.37 9.81 19.78
N LYS A 463 -18.48 10.49 19.47
CA LYS A 463 -18.68 11.21 18.18
C LYS A 463 -17.62 12.27 17.84
N GLU A 464 -17.00 12.87 18.85
CA GLU A 464 -15.99 13.93 18.67
C GLU A 464 -14.55 13.40 18.77
N ILE A 465 -14.36 12.13 19.08
CA ILE A 465 -13.01 11.58 19.30
C ILE A 465 -12.41 11.17 17.96
N LYS A 466 -11.25 11.76 17.64
CA LYS A 466 -10.43 11.45 16.47
C LYS A 466 -8.95 11.56 16.81
N PHE A 467 -8.11 10.86 16.06
CA PHE A 467 -6.66 10.90 16.19
C PHE A 467 -6.03 11.37 14.88
N GLU A 468 -5.99 12.69 14.67
CA GLU A 468 -5.47 13.31 13.44
C GLU A 468 -4.08 13.90 13.70
N PHE A 469 -3.05 13.12 13.42
CA PHE A 469 -1.64 13.51 13.54
C PHE A 469 -0.89 13.14 12.28
N GLU A 470 0.11 13.94 11.91
CA GLU A 470 1.00 13.63 10.79
C GLU A 470 1.83 12.38 11.14
N PRO A 471 1.83 11.32 10.29
CA PRO A 471 2.61 10.12 10.55
C PRO A 471 4.11 10.41 10.36
N VAL A 472 4.94 9.82 11.23
CA VAL A 472 6.40 9.89 11.16
C VAL A 472 6.93 9.06 10.00
N ASP A 473 6.46 7.82 9.88
CA ASP A 473 6.79 6.97 8.74
C ASP A 473 5.85 7.29 7.57
N LYS A 474 6.44 7.63 6.43
CA LYS A 474 5.73 7.94 5.19
C LYS A 474 6.49 7.30 4.04
N LEU A 475 5.76 6.84 3.03
CA LEU A 475 6.39 6.35 1.81
C LEU A 475 7.24 7.43 1.13
N ASP A 476 8.23 7.00 0.35
CA ASP A 476 8.99 7.92 -0.50
C ASP A 476 8.07 8.47 -1.59
N LYS A 477 8.28 9.73 -1.97
CA LYS A 477 7.56 10.29 -3.11
C LYS A 477 8.14 9.67 -4.38
N GLU A 478 7.28 9.17 -5.26
CA GLU A 478 7.70 8.61 -6.54
C GLU A 478 8.51 9.61 -7.38
N LYS A 479 9.46 9.07 -8.13
CA LYS A 479 10.21 9.78 -9.17
C LYS A 479 9.40 9.65 -10.46
N ASN A 480 9.29 10.72 -11.25
CA ASN A 480 8.61 10.62 -12.54
C ASN A 480 9.31 9.71 -13.57
N SER A 481 10.60 9.39 -13.38
CA SER A 481 11.28 8.35 -14.17
C SER A 481 10.58 6.99 -14.03
N ASP A 482 10.08 6.69 -12.83
CA ASP A 482 9.42 5.42 -12.51
C ASP A 482 8.08 5.35 -13.27
N ARG A 483 7.41 6.48 -13.46
CA ARG A 483 6.18 6.55 -14.28
C ARG A 483 6.43 6.25 -15.74
N ILE A 484 7.56 6.68 -16.31
CA ILE A 484 7.91 6.32 -17.68
C ILE A 484 8.14 4.81 -17.75
N GLU A 485 8.97 4.25 -16.87
CA GLU A 485 9.26 2.81 -16.82
C GLU A 485 8.01 1.93 -16.58
N LEU A 486 7.04 2.42 -15.79
CA LEU A 486 5.76 1.74 -15.57
C LEU A 486 4.78 1.88 -16.75
N SER A 487 4.91 2.92 -17.57
CA SER A 487 3.95 3.23 -18.64
C SER A 487 4.30 2.60 -19.98
N ILE A 488 5.55 2.16 -20.18
CA ILE A 488 6.03 1.61 -21.45
C ILE A 488 6.77 0.29 -21.25
N ASP A 489 6.87 -0.51 -22.30
CA ASP A 489 7.57 -1.77 -22.32
C ASP A 489 9.06 -1.58 -21.93
N PRO A 490 9.63 -2.44 -21.07
CA PRO A 490 11.00 -2.29 -20.59
C PRO A 490 12.03 -2.19 -21.72
N GLY A 491 12.96 -1.24 -21.59
CA GLY A 491 14.05 -1.04 -22.56
C GLY A 491 13.66 -0.32 -23.86
N THR A 492 12.43 0.18 -23.99
CA THR A 492 11.94 0.85 -25.21
C THR A 492 12.01 2.39 -25.17
N TRP A 493 12.43 2.97 -24.05
CA TRP A 493 12.51 4.42 -23.87
C TRP A 493 13.56 5.08 -24.77
N ASP A 494 13.13 6.02 -25.60
CA ASP A 494 13.97 6.88 -26.42
C ASP A 494 13.63 8.36 -26.16
N PRO A 495 14.40 9.07 -25.32
CA PRO A 495 14.07 10.43 -24.89
C PRO A 495 14.27 11.47 -26.02
N LEU A 496 13.29 12.38 -26.16
CA LEU A 496 13.34 13.53 -27.06
C LEU A 496 13.71 14.80 -26.31
N ASP A 497 14.55 15.64 -26.94
CA ASP A 497 14.93 16.97 -26.45
C ASP A 497 15.44 16.98 -24.98
N LYS A 498 16.15 15.92 -24.57
CA LYS A 498 16.60 15.70 -23.19
C LYS A 498 17.46 16.85 -22.62
N ASP A 499 18.25 17.48 -23.48
CA ASP A 499 19.21 18.54 -23.10
C ASP A 499 18.58 19.94 -23.10
N MET A 500 17.28 20.06 -23.39
CA MET A 500 16.57 21.34 -23.39
C MET A 500 16.21 21.76 -21.95
N ILE A 501 16.77 22.90 -21.53
CA ILE A 501 16.68 23.47 -20.18
C ILE A 501 16.01 24.85 -20.19
N SER A 502 15.36 25.21 -19.08
CA SER A 502 14.82 26.57 -18.91
C SER A 502 15.92 27.60 -18.67
N ILE A 503 15.65 28.82 -19.13
CA ILE A 503 16.46 30.01 -18.88
C ILE A 503 15.56 31.09 -18.25
N ASP A 504 16.15 32.22 -17.85
CA ASP A 504 15.40 33.40 -17.43
C ASP A 504 15.22 34.38 -18.62
N PRO A 505 14.09 34.30 -19.36
CA PRO A 505 13.92 35.10 -20.57
C PRO A 505 13.58 36.56 -20.30
N ILE A 506 13.16 36.93 -19.07
CA ILE A 506 12.65 38.26 -18.75
C ILE A 506 13.43 38.97 -17.64
N ASP A 507 14.58 38.43 -17.21
CA ASP A 507 15.37 38.90 -16.06
C ASP A 507 14.47 39.07 -14.82
N PHE A 508 13.79 37.98 -14.44
CA PHE A 508 12.78 38.01 -13.37
C PHE A 508 13.43 38.28 -12.00
N ARG A 509 13.16 39.47 -11.45
CA ARG A 509 13.69 39.89 -10.14
C ARG A 509 12.67 39.68 -9.02
N SER A 510 12.94 38.72 -8.15
CA SER A 510 12.22 38.57 -6.87
C SER A 510 13.03 39.15 -5.71
N LYS A 511 12.36 39.50 -4.59
CA LYS A 511 13.03 39.99 -3.36
C LYS A 511 13.73 38.87 -2.57
N GLU A 512 13.43 37.61 -2.86
CA GLU A 512 13.82 36.45 -2.07
C GLU A 512 14.93 35.64 -2.76
N GLU A 513 14.83 35.44 -4.09
CA GLU A 513 15.78 34.61 -4.87
C GLU A 513 15.70 34.88 -6.39
N PRO A 514 16.83 34.90 -7.14
CA PRO A 514 16.84 34.94 -8.61
C PRO A 514 16.17 33.71 -9.26
N TYR A 515 15.54 33.87 -10.43
CA TYR A 515 14.86 32.76 -11.11
C TYR A 515 15.84 31.67 -11.60
N GLY A 516 17.03 32.06 -12.09
CA GLY A 516 18.08 31.11 -12.49
C GLY A 516 18.48 30.17 -11.35
N ASP A 517 18.71 30.71 -10.16
CA ASP A 517 19.08 29.92 -8.97
C ASP A 517 17.97 28.94 -8.57
N ARG A 518 16.71 29.34 -8.75
CA ARG A 518 15.56 28.43 -8.54
C ARG A 518 15.56 27.29 -9.56
N ILE A 519 15.78 27.57 -10.84
CA ILE A 519 15.88 26.51 -11.86
C ILE A 519 16.99 25.53 -11.47
N ASP A 520 18.19 26.03 -11.18
CA ASP A 520 19.34 25.22 -10.78
C ASP A 520 19.05 24.35 -9.55
N PHE A 521 18.38 24.92 -8.55
CA PHE A 521 17.96 24.19 -7.36
C PHE A 521 17.03 23.02 -7.71
N TYR A 522 15.98 23.27 -8.51
CA TYR A 522 15.03 22.23 -8.87
C TYR A 522 15.62 21.19 -9.83
N GLN A 523 16.53 21.58 -10.73
CA GLN A 523 17.27 20.65 -11.58
C GLN A 523 18.14 19.70 -10.74
N ARG A 524 18.89 20.23 -9.76
CA ARG A 524 19.69 19.39 -8.85
C ARG A 524 18.82 18.49 -7.97
N ARG A 525 17.70 19.01 -7.48
CA ARG A 525 16.78 18.27 -6.59
C ARG A 525 16.08 17.12 -7.30
N THR A 526 15.62 17.34 -8.53
CA THR A 526 14.80 16.36 -9.28
C THR A 526 15.63 15.51 -10.23
N GLY A 527 16.83 15.97 -10.63
CA GLY A 527 17.62 15.38 -11.70
C GLY A 527 17.04 15.66 -13.10
N LEU A 528 16.00 16.48 -13.23
CA LEU A 528 15.34 16.79 -14.50
C LEU A 528 15.86 18.10 -15.08
N ALA A 529 15.88 18.19 -16.40
CA ALA A 529 16.16 19.44 -17.12
C ALA A 529 15.04 20.48 -16.95
N ASP A 530 13.79 20.02 -16.82
CA ASP A 530 12.58 20.83 -16.61
C ASP A 530 11.43 19.97 -16.05
N ALA A 531 10.26 20.57 -15.85
CA ALA A 531 9.03 19.94 -15.34
C ALA A 531 8.35 18.94 -16.29
N ILE A 532 8.99 18.55 -17.40
CA ILE A 532 8.48 17.49 -18.26
C ILE A 532 9.61 16.70 -18.92
N GLN A 533 9.42 15.39 -19.01
CA GLN A 533 10.18 14.50 -19.88
C GLN A 533 9.31 14.06 -21.06
N THR A 534 9.90 13.97 -22.25
CA THR A 534 9.21 13.60 -23.50
C THR A 534 10.05 12.60 -24.26
N GLY A 535 9.41 11.63 -24.90
CA GLY A 535 10.13 10.59 -25.64
C GLY A 535 9.21 9.63 -26.38
N ILE A 536 9.82 8.60 -26.96
CA ILE A 536 9.14 7.48 -27.61
C ILE A 536 9.30 6.23 -26.74
N GLY A 537 8.26 5.40 -26.70
CA GLY A 537 8.28 4.10 -26.06
C GLY A 537 7.36 3.12 -26.79
N GLN A 538 7.25 1.89 -26.29
CA GLN A 538 6.25 0.93 -26.78
C GLN A 538 5.28 0.57 -25.66
N ILE A 539 4.02 0.29 -25.98
CA ILE A 539 3.05 -0.29 -25.04
C ILE A 539 2.48 -1.53 -25.70
N ASN A 540 2.76 -2.71 -25.14
CA ASN A 540 2.41 -3.99 -25.74
C ASN A 540 2.91 -4.09 -27.21
N GLY A 541 4.11 -3.59 -27.49
CA GLY A 541 4.73 -3.53 -28.81
C GLY A 541 4.19 -2.42 -29.73
N ILE A 542 3.26 -1.58 -29.28
CA ILE A 542 2.72 -0.45 -30.06
C ILE A 542 3.57 0.79 -29.80
N PRO A 543 4.23 1.40 -30.80
CA PRO A 543 5.02 2.60 -30.58
C PRO A 543 4.13 3.79 -30.24
N VAL A 544 4.49 4.52 -29.18
CA VAL A 544 3.77 5.69 -28.68
C VAL A 544 4.73 6.84 -28.41
N ALA A 545 4.24 8.06 -28.60
CA ALA A 545 4.88 9.27 -28.12
C ALA A 545 4.33 9.60 -26.72
N ILE A 546 5.19 9.73 -25.71
CA ILE A 546 4.77 9.94 -24.33
C ILE A 546 5.47 11.15 -23.71
N GLY A 547 4.70 11.94 -22.96
CA GLY A 547 5.18 13.07 -22.16
C GLY A 547 4.72 12.96 -20.71
N VAL A 548 5.62 13.12 -19.75
CA VAL A 548 5.33 12.95 -18.32
C VAL A 548 5.78 14.18 -17.54
N MET A 549 4.81 14.94 -17.00
CA MET A 549 5.05 16.17 -16.23
C MET A 549 5.35 15.91 -14.76
N ASP A 550 6.28 16.64 -14.17
CA ASP A 550 6.74 16.49 -12.77
C ASP A 550 6.36 17.67 -11.88
N PHE A 551 5.44 17.42 -10.95
CA PHE A 551 5.00 18.44 -10.00
C PHE A 551 6.11 18.89 -9.03
N GLN A 552 7.12 18.06 -8.76
CA GLN A 552 8.22 18.44 -7.88
C GLN A 552 9.12 19.51 -8.51
N PHE A 553 9.20 19.56 -9.84
CA PHE A 553 9.93 20.62 -10.54
C PHE A 553 9.07 21.89 -10.59
N MET A 554 9.31 22.81 -9.64
CA MET A 554 8.62 24.10 -9.57
C MET A 554 7.08 24.00 -9.66
N GLY A 555 6.49 23.02 -8.97
CA GLY A 555 5.03 22.81 -8.98
C GLY A 555 4.51 22.30 -10.32
N GLY A 556 5.33 21.66 -11.14
CA GLY A 556 4.95 21.23 -12.50
C GLY A 556 4.57 22.40 -13.40
N SER A 557 5.04 23.60 -13.07
CA SER A 557 4.60 24.82 -13.73
C SER A 557 5.05 24.81 -15.19
N MET A 558 4.11 25.12 -16.10
CA MET A 558 4.37 25.12 -17.52
C MET A 558 5.13 26.40 -17.93
N GLY A 559 6.44 26.30 -18.09
CA GLY A 559 7.28 27.31 -18.73
C GLY A 559 7.39 27.12 -20.24
N SER A 560 8.23 27.91 -20.89
CA SER A 560 8.50 27.89 -22.33
C SER A 560 9.05 26.54 -22.76
N VAL A 561 9.92 25.92 -21.96
CA VAL A 561 10.49 24.60 -22.26
C VAL A 561 9.47 23.48 -22.16
N VAL A 562 8.58 23.51 -21.15
CA VAL A 562 7.47 22.55 -21.07
C VAL A 562 6.59 22.67 -22.31
N GLY A 563 6.26 23.91 -22.68
CA GLY A 563 5.53 24.25 -23.91
C GLY A 563 6.18 23.69 -25.17
N GLU A 564 7.48 23.92 -25.32
CA GLU A 564 8.27 23.52 -26.46
C GLU A 564 8.37 21.99 -26.58
N LYS A 565 8.71 21.31 -25.48
CA LYS A 565 8.85 19.84 -25.46
C LYS A 565 7.55 19.14 -25.82
N ILE A 566 6.42 19.58 -25.26
CA ILE A 566 5.10 19.01 -25.60
C ILE A 566 4.77 19.26 -27.07
N THR A 567 4.99 20.48 -27.56
CA THR A 567 4.69 20.82 -28.96
C THR A 567 5.51 19.95 -29.91
N ARG A 568 6.82 19.82 -29.67
CA ARG A 568 7.72 19.01 -30.49
C ARG A 568 7.40 17.53 -30.41
N LEU A 569 6.98 17.02 -29.24
CA LEU A 569 6.48 15.66 -29.09
C LEU A 569 5.26 15.42 -29.99
N ILE A 570 4.28 16.33 -29.97
CA ILE A 570 3.07 16.22 -30.79
C ILE A 570 3.39 16.34 -32.28
N GLU A 571 4.28 17.25 -32.68
CA GLU A 571 4.72 17.40 -34.07
C GLU A 571 5.50 16.18 -34.56
N TYR A 572 6.36 15.61 -33.72
CA TYR A 572 7.05 14.36 -34.00
C TYR A 572 6.07 13.22 -34.20
N ALA A 573 5.12 13.07 -33.28
CA ALA A 573 4.06 12.07 -33.35
C ALA A 573 3.18 12.27 -34.59
N THR A 574 2.90 13.52 -34.95
CA THR A 574 2.17 13.89 -36.18
C THR A 574 2.89 13.36 -37.43
N ASN A 575 4.19 13.61 -37.53
CA ASN A 575 4.99 13.22 -38.69
C ASN A 575 5.15 11.70 -38.82
N ARG A 576 5.12 10.98 -37.69
CA ARG A 576 5.27 9.53 -37.64
C ARG A 576 3.96 8.76 -37.46
N SER A 577 2.82 9.46 -37.40
CA SER A 577 1.51 8.87 -37.14
C SER A 577 1.47 8.01 -35.87
N LEU A 578 2.12 8.47 -34.79
CA LEU A 578 2.15 7.78 -33.50
C LEU A 578 1.03 8.29 -32.59
N PRO A 579 0.39 7.43 -31.77
CA PRO A 579 -0.44 7.86 -30.65
C PRO A 579 0.34 8.72 -29.65
N VAL A 580 -0.32 9.69 -29.03
CA VAL A 580 0.28 10.55 -28.00
C VAL A 580 -0.34 10.26 -26.64
N ILE A 581 0.48 10.16 -25.60
CA ILE A 581 0.04 10.08 -24.20
C ILE A 581 0.73 11.21 -23.42
N ILE A 582 -0.03 12.04 -22.72
CA ILE A 582 0.54 13.08 -21.84
C ILE A 582 0.00 12.92 -20.43
N VAL A 583 0.91 12.65 -19.50
CA VAL A 583 0.64 12.64 -18.05
C VAL A 583 0.86 14.05 -17.52
N CYS A 584 -0.23 14.68 -17.09
CA CYS A 584 -0.29 16.05 -16.60
C CYS A 584 -0.17 16.09 -15.08
N ALA A 585 0.72 16.95 -14.57
CA ALA A 585 0.88 17.26 -13.16
C ALA A 585 1.34 18.73 -13.08
N SER A 586 0.49 19.64 -12.61
CA SER A 586 0.80 21.07 -12.64
C SER A 586 -0.02 21.93 -11.68
N GLY A 587 0.65 22.95 -11.13
CA GLY A 587 0.07 24.07 -10.40
C GLY A 587 -0.37 25.22 -11.32
N GLY A 588 -0.10 25.13 -12.62
CA GLY A 588 -0.48 26.13 -13.62
C GLY A 588 0.71 26.69 -14.43
N ALA A 589 0.57 27.93 -14.88
CA ALA A 589 1.59 28.63 -15.67
C ALA A 589 2.80 29.02 -14.83
N ARG A 590 4.00 28.99 -15.40
CA ARG A 590 5.22 29.46 -14.75
C ARG A 590 5.30 30.99 -14.80
N MET A 591 4.81 31.62 -13.74
CA MET A 591 4.70 33.07 -13.64
C MET A 591 6.03 33.82 -13.80
N GLN A 592 7.15 33.18 -13.50
CA GLN A 592 8.50 33.74 -13.64
C GLN A 592 8.88 34.00 -15.11
N GLU A 593 8.19 33.38 -16.07
CA GLU A 593 8.40 33.62 -17.50
C GLU A 593 7.31 34.52 -18.12
N GLY A 594 6.38 35.02 -17.29
CA GLY A 594 5.34 35.97 -17.70
C GLY A 594 4.48 35.48 -18.87
N SER A 595 4.31 36.35 -19.88
CA SER A 595 3.48 36.05 -21.05
C SER A 595 4.01 34.90 -21.91
N LEU A 596 5.32 34.62 -21.89
CA LEU A 596 5.91 33.52 -22.66
C LEU A 596 5.40 32.16 -22.20
N SER A 597 5.20 31.99 -20.89
CA SER A 597 4.57 30.80 -20.31
C SER A 597 3.12 30.66 -20.74
N LEU A 598 2.33 31.74 -20.70
CA LEU A 598 0.91 31.71 -21.10
C LEU A 598 0.72 31.40 -22.59
N MET A 599 1.61 31.92 -23.45
CA MET A 599 1.56 31.64 -24.89
C MET A 599 1.74 30.16 -25.23
N GLN A 600 2.39 29.38 -24.36
CA GLN A 600 2.55 27.94 -24.56
C GLN A 600 1.21 27.20 -24.58
N MET A 601 0.19 27.70 -23.87
CA MET A 601 -1.15 27.10 -23.92
C MET A 601 -1.71 27.13 -25.34
N ALA A 602 -1.62 28.28 -26.01
CA ALA A 602 -2.08 28.43 -27.38
C ALA A 602 -1.23 27.60 -28.36
N LYS A 603 0.09 27.58 -28.15
CA LYS A 603 1.03 26.81 -28.97
C LYS A 603 0.71 25.32 -28.93
N ILE A 604 0.61 24.73 -27.74
CA ILE A 604 0.31 23.30 -27.60
C ILE A 604 -1.10 23.01 -28.12
N SER A 605 -2.11 23.79 -27.76
CA SER A 605 -3.49 23.57 -28.25
C SER A 605 -3.58 23.61 -29.78
N SER A 606 -2.79 24.47 -30.44
CA SER A 606 -2.72 24.51 -31.90
C SER A 606 -2.08 23.25 -32.48
N ALA A 607 -1.01 22.74 -31.86
CA ALA A 607 -0.37 21.49 -32.27
C ALA A 607 -1.29 20.28 -32.06
N SER A 608 -1.97 20.20 -30.92
CA SER A 608 -2.99 19.18 -30.62
C SER A 608 -4.14 19.24 -31.63
N SER A 609 -4.61 20.44 -31.96
CA SER A 609 -5.70 20.63 -32.94
C SER A 609 -5.33 20.08 -34.32
N ASN A 610 -4.12 20.35 -34.82
CA ASN A 610 -3.62 19.79 -36.09
C ASN A 610 -3.49 18.24 -36.00
N TYR A 611 -2.92 17.74 -34.91
CA TYR A 611 -2.76 16.30 -34.66
C TYR A 611 -4.10 15.54 -34.67
N GLN A 612 -5.13 16.08 -34.00
CA GLN A 612 -6.44 15.43 -33.87
C GLN A 612 -7.37 15.72 -35.07
N SER A 613 -7.45 16.97 -35.52
CA SER A 613 -8.44 17.37 -36.53
C SER A 613 -7.96 17.12 -37.96
N ASP A 614 -6.73 17.49 -38.27
CA ASP A 614 -6.20 17.38 -39.64
C ASP A 614 -5.66 15.99 -39.93
N LYS A 615 -5.06 15.34 -38.93
CA LYS A 615 -4.43 14.01 -39.07
C LYS A 615 -5.22 12.86 -38.46
N LYS A 616 -6.21 13.15 -37.60
CA LYS A 616 -7.08 12.13 -36.97
C LYS A 616 -6.30 11.09 -36.18
N LEU A 617 -5.24 11.52 -35.48
CA LEU A 617 -4.42 10.68 -34.62
C LEU A 617 -4.93 10.72 -33.17
N PHE A 618 -4.57 9.71 -32.39
CA PHE A 618 -5.16 9.44 -31.08
C PHE A 618 -4.34 10.01 -29.93
N TYR A 619 -4.95 10.88 -29.12
CA TYR A 619 -4.33 11.53 -27.96
C TYR A 619 -5.02 11.13 -26.65
N VAL A 620 -4.24 10.62 -25.68
CA VAL A 620 -4.69 10.34 -24.31
C VAL A 620 -4.06 11.34 -23.35
N SER A 621 -4.88 11.97 -22.51
CA SER A 621 -4.41 12.78 -21.39
C SER A 621 -4.67 12.06 -20.07
N ILE A 622 -3.64 11.98 -19.22
CA ILE A 622 -3.71 11.38 -17.88
C ILE A 622 -3.51 12.51 -16.87
N LEU A 623 -4.49 12.75 -16.02
CA LEU A 623 -4.52 13.83 -15.04
C LEU A 623 -4.15 13.30 -13.66
N THR A 624 -3.03 13.78 -13.11
CA THR A 624 -2.55 13.38 -11.79
C THR A 624 -2.79 14.49 -10.76
N SER A 625 -2.51 14.20 -9.49
CA SER A 625 -2.71 15.14 -8.40
C SER A 625 -1.47 16.01 -8.13
N PRO A 626 -1.55 17.35 -8.20
CA PRO A 626 -2.63 18.16 -8.75
C PRO A 626 -2.44 18.43 -10.25
N THR A 627 -3.54 18.58 -11.00
CA THR A 627 -3.51 19.19 -12.34
C THR A 627 -4.43 20.39 -12.35
N THR A 628 -3.84 21.58 -12.50
CA THR A 628 -4.57 22.84 -12.32
C THR A 628 -4.15 23.94 -13.29
N GLY A 629 -4.93 25.02 -13.35
CA GLY A 629 -4.55 26.24 -14.07
C GLY A 629 -4.42 26.06 -15.58
N GLY A 630 -3.37 26.67 -16.14
CA GLY A 630 -3.10 26.69 -17.58
C GLY A 630 -3.01 25.31 -18.23
N VAL A 631 -2.57 24.28 -17.50
CA VAL A 631 -2.51 22.91 -18.02
C VAL A 631 -3.91 22.31 -18.17
N THR A 632 -4.78 22.43 -17.15
CA THR A 632 -6.19 22.03 -17.28
C THR A 632 -6.93 22.84 -18.35
N ALA A 633 -6.57 24.11 -18.53
CA ALA A 633 -7.21 25.00 -19.49
C ALA A 633 -6.71 24.81 -20.93
N SER A 634 -5.72 23.93 -21.15
CA SER A 634 -5.16 23.62 -22.47
C SER A 634 -5.06 22.11 -22.66
N PHE A 635 -3.87 21.58 -22.95
CA PHE A 635 -3.67 20.21 -23.41
C PHE A 635 -4.15 19.11 -22.44
N GLY A 636 -4.23 19.38 -21.13
CA GLY A 636 -4.75 18.41 -20.17
C GLY A 636 -6.22 18.02 -20.42
N MET A 637 -7.02 18.91 -21.00
CA MET A 637 -8.44 18.65 -21.26
C MET A 637 -8.77 18.48 -22.74
N LEU A 638 -7.74 18.37 -23.60
CA LEU A 638 -7.89 18.21 -25.05
C LEU A 638 -7.64 16.78 -25.53
N GLY A 639 -7.44 15.82 -24.62
CA GLY A 639 -7.33 14.39 -24.96
C GLY A 639 -8.61 13.85 -25.62
N ASP A 640 -8.47 12.95 -26.59
CA ASP A 640 -9.58 12.12 -27.08
C ASP A 640 -10.10 11.21 -25.96
N ILE A 641 -9.19 10.74 -25.11
CA ILE A 641 -9.49 10.13 -23.81
C ILE A 641 -8.80 10.94 -22.72
N ILE A 642 -9.55 11.25 -21.67
CA ILE A 642 -9.04 11.92 -20.46
C ILE A 642 -9.25 10.95 -19.30
N ILE A 643 -8.16 10.55 -18.67
CA ILE A 643 -8.13 9.66 -17.51
C ILE A 643 -7.68 10.49 -16.32
N ALA A 644 -8.36 10.39 -15.18
CA ALA A 644 -7.91 11.01 -13.94
C ALA A 644 -7.54 9.93 -12.92
N GLU A 645 -6.39 10.08 -12.26
CA GLU A 645 -6.02 9.15 -11.20
C GLU A 645 -7.02 9.22 -10.03
N PRO A 646 -7.27 8.10 -9.33
CA PRO A 646 -8.11 8.10 -8.14
C PRO A 646 -7.65 9.19 -7.15
N ASN A 647 -8.61 9.99 -6.67
CA ASN A 647 -8.38 11.11 -5.76
C ASN A 647 -7.52 12.27 -6.30
N ALA A 648 -7.27 12.35 -7.62
CA ALA A 648 -6.52 13.46 -8.18
C ALA A 648 -7.24 14.81 -8.02
N TYR A 649 -6.50 15.82 -7.54
CA TYR A 649 -7.03 17.18 -7.43
C TYR A 649 -6.94 17.90 -8.78
N ILE A 650 -8.09 17.96 -9.48
CA ILE A 650 -8.22 18.59 -10.79
C ILE A 650 -9.05 19.87 -10.67
N ALA A 651 -8.49 21.02 -11.00
CA ALA A 651 -9.19 22.30 -10.84
C ALA A 651 -8.68 23.39 -11.79
N PHE A 652 -9.58 24.21 -12.32
CA PHE A 652 -9.18 25.36 -13.16
C PHE A 652 -8.32 26.39 -12.40
N ALA A 653 -8.51 26.53 -11.08
CA ALA A 653 -7.69 27.36 -10.21
C ALA A 653 -7.05 26.49 -9.11
N GLY A 654 -5.78 26.72 -8.78
CA GLY A 654 -5.08 26.00 -7.71
C GLY A 654 -5.68 26.28 -6.32
N LEU A 655 -5.28 25.48 -5.33
CA LEU A 655 -5.64 25.68 -3.92
C LEU A 655 -5.21 27.09 -3.47
N PHE A 656 -6.18 27.93 -3.12
CA PHE A 656 -5.93 29.19 -2.43
C PHE A 656 -5.42 28.88 -1.02
N ASP A 657 -4.18 29.28 -0.72
CA ASP A 657 -3.66 29.33 0.64
C ASP A 657 -4.56 30.26 1.49
N PRO A 658 -5.14 29.82 2.63
CA PRO A 658 -6.09 30.61 3.41
C PRO A 658 -5.44 31.74 4.23
N ILE A 659 -4.45 32.45 3.67
CA ILE A 659 -3.85 33.66 4.24
C ILE A 659 -4.22 34.89 3.38
N VAL A 660 -5.51 35.03 3.06
CA VAL A 660 -6.08 36.33 2.64
C VAL A 660 -7.39 36.53 3.41
N PRO A 661 -7.54 37.62 4.20
CA PRO A 661 -8.75 37.86 4.96
C PRO A 661 -9.98 37.89 4.03
N ARG A 662 -11.05 37.21 4.44
CA ARG A 662 -12.38 37.15 3.78
C ARG A 662 -13.04 38.51 3.48
N ASN A 663 -12.37 39.62 3.72
CA ASN A 663 -12.88 40.97 3.56
C ASN A 663 -12.60 41.62 2.19
N LEU A 664 -11.79 41.00 1.30
CA LEU A 664 -11.54 41.58 -0.03
C LEU A 664 -12.67 41.32 -1.06
N LEU A 665 -13.58 40.37 -0.81
CA LEU A 665 -14.63 39.97 -1.76
C LEU A 665 -15.95 40.75 -1.64
N LYS A 666 -16.02 41.78 -0.80
CA LYS A 666 -17.23 42.64 -0.66
C LYS A 666 -17.16 43.99 -1.39
N GLY A 667 -16.07 44.29 -2.10
CA GLY A 667 -15.83 45.65 -2.64
C GLY A 667 -15.99 45.86 -4.15
N VAL A 668 -15.94 44.83 -5.02
CA VAL A 668 -15.62 45.07 -6.45
C VAL A 668 -16.62 44.49 -7.46
N LEU A 669 -17.63 43.70 -7.09
CA LEU A 669 -18.64 43.21 -8.05
C LEU A 669 -20.07 43.41 -7.55
N GLY A 670 -20.63 44.59 -7.84
CA GLY A 670 -22.05 44.91 -7.69
C GLY A 670 -22.91 44.30 -8.80
N LEU A 671 -22.86 42.98 -9.00
CA LEU A 671 -23.76 42.26 -9.92
C LEU A 671 -24.51 41.17 -9.15
N ARG A 672 -25.82 41.36 -8.99
CA ARG A 672 -26.76 40.36 -8.47
C ARG A 672 -26.92 39.25 -9.52
N PHE A 673 -26.43 38.05 -9.25
CA PHE A 673 -26.86 36.85 -9.97
C PHE A 673 -28.21 36.37 -9.40
N PRO A 674 -29.26 36.18 -10.23
CA PRO A 674 -30.52 35.61 -9.77
C PRO A 674 -30.37 34.11 -9.49
N ARG A 675 -31.02 33.64 -8.42
CA ARG A 675 -31.12 32.21 -8.06
C ARG A 675 -31.82 31.44 -9.19
N ALA A 676 -31.17 30.41 -9.72
CA ALA A 676 -31.80 29.46 -10.64
C ALA A 676 -32.75 28.54 -9.87
N GLY A 677 -34.04 28.57 -10.23
CA GLY A 677 -35.03 27.56 -9.83
C GLY A 677 -34.97 26.31 -10.73
N PRO A 678 -35.68 25.23 -10.38
CA PRO A 678 -35.57 23.95 -11.07
C PRO A 678 -36.19 24.00 -12.49
N PRO A 679 -35.68 23.22 -13.46
CA PRO A 679 -36.08 23.34 -14.86
C PRO A 679 -37.49 22.81 -15.11
N ARG A 680 -38.32 23.61 -15.79
CA ARG A 680 -39.59 23.18 -16.41
C ARG A 680 -39.38 23.04 -17.92
N PHE A 681 -39.77 21.89 -18.49
CA PHE A 681 -39.88 21.67 -19.93
C PHE A 681 -41.20 22.24 -20.48
N CYS A 682 -41.14 22.97 -21.60
CA CYS A 682 -42.30 23.20 -22.47
C CYS A 682 -41.83 23.48 -23.92
N PRO A 683 -42.42 22.85 -24.97
CA PRO A 683 -41.89 22.89 -26.34
C PRO A 683 -42.71 23.78 -27.31
N ARG A 684 -42.08 24.17 -28.45
CA ARG A 684 -42.59 24.43 -29.84
C ARG A 684 -41.87 25.61 -30.54
N PRO A 685 -41.99 25.84 -31.87
CA PRO A 685 -42.46 24.99 -32.99
C PRO A 685 -41.49 24.95 -34.21
N ARG A 686 -41.75 24.10 -35.22
CA ARG A 686 -41.17 24.20 -36.59
C ARG A 686 -42.27 24.48 -37.65
N PRO A 687 -41.96 25.20 -38.74
CA PRO A 687 -42.87 25.41 -39.88
C PRO A 687 -42.67 24.38 -41.02
N PRO A 688 -43.55 24.37 -42.05
CA PRO A 688 -43.99 23.15 -42.74
C PRO A 688 -43.47 23.00 -44.18
N PHE A 689 -43.52 21.79 -44.73
CA PHE A 689 -43.78 21.56 -46.16
C PHE A 689 -44.52 20.23 -46.39
N SER A 690 -45.56 20.31 -47.23
CA SER A 690 -46.40 19.24 -47.80
C SER A 690 -45.72 18.62 -49.03
N THR A 691 -45.92 17.37 -49.45
CA THR A 691 -47.10 16.77 -50.11
C THR A 691 -46.74 15.30 -50.42
N ALA A 692 -47.55 14.31 -50.03
CA ALA A 692 -48.47 13.53 -50.87
C ALA A 692 -47.82 12.52 -51.86
N TYR A 693 -47.99 11.19 -51.64
CA TYR A 693 -48.89 10.30 -52.41
C TYR A 693 -48.64 8.79 -52.15
N ARG A 694 -49.72 8.12 -51.71
CA ARG A 694 -50.25 6.76 -51.99
C ARG A 694 -49.33 5.53 -52.23
N SER A 695 -49.62 4.48 -51.46
CA SER A 695 -49.46 3.03 -51.71
C SER A 695 -50.24 2.56 -52.97
N PRO A 696 -50.11 1.30 -53.51
CA PRO A 696 -50.42 0.05 -52.80
C PRO A 696 -49.63 -1.24 -53.19
N VAL A 697 -49.83 -2.28 -52.38
CA VAL A 697 -49.45 -3.71 -52.55
C VAL A 697 -50.19 -4.36 -53.76
N PRO A 698 -49.78 -5.52 -54.32
CA PRO A 698 -50.26 -6.85 -53.84
C PRO A 698 -49.28 -8.05 -54.02
N SER A 699 -49.78 -9.24 -53.64
CA SER A 699 -49.18 -10.52 -53.18
C SER A 699 -48.80 -11.59 -54.28
N PRO A 700 -48.55 -12.91 -54.00
CA PRO A 700 -47.40 -13.73 -54.46
C PRO A 700 -47.74 -14.83 -55.51
N PRO A 701 -46.84 -15.82 -55.84
CA PRO A 701 -46.83 -17.16 -55.19
C PRO A 701 -45.47 -17.94 -55.16
N ALA A 702 -45.45 -19.15 -54.55
CA ALA A 702 -44.35 -20.16 -54.41
C ALA A 702 -44.27 -21.14 -55.64
N PRO A 703 -43.44 -22.24 -55.77
CA PRO A 703 -42.97 -23.23 -54.74
C PRO A 703 -41.58 -23.96 -54.93
N GLY A 704 -41.09 -24.65 -53.86
CA GLY A 704 -40.65 -26.08 -53.84
C GLY A 704 -39.19 -26.56 -54.12
N GLY A 705 -38.62 -27.42 -53.21
CA GLY A 705 -37.61 -28.49 -53.51
C GLY A 705 -36.30 -28.54 -52.65
N ILE A 706 -36.20 -29.20 -51.46
CA ILE A 706 -35.78 -30.60 -51.12
C ILE A 706 -34.28 -30.81 -50.67
N LEU A 707 -34.10 -31.06 -49.33
CA LEU A 707 -33.24 -32.03 -48.56
C LEU A 707 -31.66 -32.03 -48.60
N PRO A 708 -30.92 -32.66 -47.62
CA PRO A 708 -31.31 -33.32 -46.33
C PRO A 708 -30.36 -33.19 -45.08
N VAL A 709 -30.79 -33.82 -43.95
CA VAL A 709 -30.09 -34.40 -42.75
C VAL A 709 -29.56 -33.44 -41.64
N VAL A 710 -30.29 -33.13 -40.55
CA VAL A 710 -30.63 -33.87 -39.29
C VAL A 710 -29.53 -33.82 -38.17
N TRP A 711 -29.83 -33.04 -37.11
CA TRP A 711 -29.41 -33.22 -35.70
C TRP A 711 -30.70 -33.36 -34.85
N PRO A 712 -30.70 -34.09 -33.71
CA PRO A 712 -31.93 -34.36 -32.98
C PRO A 712 -32.36 -33.24 -32.01
N PHE A 713 -33.57 -32.76 -32.27
CA PHE A 713 -34.67 -32.35 -31.37
C PHE A 713 -34.47 -31.38 -30.17
N PRO A 714 -35.08 -30.19 -30.33
CA PRO A 714 -35.74 -29.38 -29.31
C PRO A 714 -37.28 -29.35 -29.51
N LEU A 715 -38.00 -28.81 -28.52
CA LEU A 715 -39.36 -28.21 -28.58
C LEU A 715 -39.33 -27.13 -27.49
N LEU A 716 -39.83 -25.90 -27.55
CA LEU A 716 -40.67 -25.03 -28.42
C LEU A 716 -40.45 -23.62 -27.77
N SER A 717 -40.52 -22.43 -28.38
CA SER A 717 -41.22 -21.94 -29.57
C SER A 717 -40.78 -20.48 -29.86
N SER A 718 -40.72 -20.14 -31.16
CA SER A 718 -41.05 -18.86 -31.85
C SER A 718 -40.29 -17.56 -31.52
N THR A 719 -39.84 -16.69 -32.44
CA THR A 719 -39.77 -16.65 -33.92
C THR A 719 -38.94 -15.42 -34.36
N PHE A 720 -37.98 -15.65 -35.28
CA PHE A 720 -37.44 -14.84 -36.41
C PHE A 720 -36.88 -13.40 -36.33
N SER A 721 -35.72 -13.27 -37.01
CA SER A 721 -34.84 -12.11 -37.37
C SER A 721 -34.99 -11.78 -38.90
N PRO A 722 -34.33 -10.77 -39.55
CA PRO A 722 -32.85 -10.57 -39.59
C PRO A 722 -32.28 -9.11 -39.66
N MET A 723 -30.94 -9.06 -39.51
CA MET A 723 -29.85 -8.05 -39.68
C MET A 723 -30.05 -6.84 -40.64
N VAL A 724 -29.38 -5.67 -40.49
CA VAL A 724 -27.91 -5.39 -40.61
C VAL A 724 -27.51 -4.00 -39.99
N LEU A 725 -26.43 -3.97 -39.19
CA LEU A 725 -25.30 -3.00 -38.95
C LEU A 725 -25.40 -1.45 -39.02
N LEU A 726 -24.97 -0.73 -37.94
CA LEU A 726 -23.71 0.06 -37.74
C LEU A 726 -23.82 1.28 -36.75
N GLY A 727 -22.87 1.40 -35.80
CA GLY A 727 -22.44 2.65 -35.08
C GLY A 727 -22.67 2.75 -33.55
N PRO A 728 -21.94 3.61 -32.80
CA PRO A 728 -20.67 3.34 -32.07
C PRO A 728 -20.76 3.44 -30.50
N PRO A 729 -19.66 3.22 -29.72
CA PRO A 729 -19.69 2.59 -28.38
C PRO A 729 -19.58 3.51 -27.14
N THR A 730 -19.76 2.84 -25.99
CA THR A 730 -19.97 3.34 -24.62
C THR A 730 -18.69 3.36 -23.79
N VAL A 731 -18.65 4.31 -22.85
CA VAL A 731 -17.68 4.52 -21.76
C VAL A 731 -17.51 3.26 -20.89
N MET A 732 -16.25 2.85 -20.65
CA MET A 732 -15.87 1.87 -19.63
C MET A 732 -15.20 2.63 -18.47
N ALA A 733 -15.71 2.39 -17.25
CA ALA A 733 -15.03 2.72 -16.01
C ALA A 733 -14.17 1.51 -15.60
N ILE A 734 -12.90 1.77 -15.28
CA ILE A 734 -12.06 0.91 -14.44
C ILE A 734 -11.74 1.74 -13.20
#